data_AF-A0A950W3H8-F1
#
_entry.id   AF-A0A950W3H8-F1
#
_cell.length_a   1.000
_cell.length_b   1.000
_cell.length_c   1.000
_cell.angle_alpha   90.00
_cell.angle_beta   90.00
_cell.angle_gamma   90.00
#
_symmetry.space_group_name_H-M   'P 1'
#
loop_
_entity.id
_entity.type
_entity.pdbx_description
1 polymer ?
#
loop_
_entity_poly.entity_id
_entity_poly.type
_entity_poly.pdbx_seq_one_letter_code
_entity_poly.pdbx_strand_id
1 'polypeptide(L)'
;MPFRVDVSRRPEIGMVITVPQASRPLTGKDITVQVGGASQHPSVRQLSPGDLQIVFSPDLHVRSSELGLERSAGAGFLAGLPAGAEAAVSATGQLTGDPAAAVTSDLALARGPREPAALRLTEALSAFSPGASVRRTVVLVLSANEPLGAAASARLRRQLAASGTSLYLLDASPTGAPAYTALVAGNGGFVARIRTAGDWPGALRRIGADLNRQYYVRFTDTAPLPAQARINVRTPAGTATAVATLPAANPTAPPLAPVASASRAAAVVPLAIAALVAVGLLIVYGLTMLGASRREPRGRRRRAPMASASPPAAAHELFFVFLLPCLNEEKVILNSLRRLLSLPGENFGVMVIDDGSDDGTAAAVRGVADERVRLMQRTPPNARQGKGEALNAAIARLSESSWLEGRDPDRIVVVVVDADGRVDPHSLSAVAPYFADPTVGAVQIGVRINNREMSRLARMQDMEFVIYTEVFQRGRRHLGSVGLGGNGQFMRLSALRSLGEAPWTRSLTEDLDLGIRLLTAGWRNEYCHTAAVHQQGVIELRRLIRQRSRWFQGHLQSWKLIPRILRGAPRPARVDLLYHLSSPALLLIGSLLTASFACSLLGSGVVAADGGNPLGWWVLSTYALAFGPAVLYSYTYWLRERDRGMSLARTAGLAHLYVGYCLMWYAAGWWAVGRTLRRRTNWSKTDRVAEAPLVALERGPDSSRARFAQNGDRRLAVIPAPAPSPSGAPRPPGRRRAPLQKSVRTVSVAAAVGFAALGVALLSFGGHSRPVRSDWYQVFSGYGHTSLTGSGPSQAITLSVATTQSPRVTHAALVLSRTWYQDFVAGAQVRTTRQLRHGAAGTPNPWEVGWVVWHYSSPQRFYALTLEPTGWLLSKQDPAYPGGERFLASGKLPQFPIGAEHRVGVVQSGNQITVSAEGRVLTKFVDTERPYLTGGFGVYAEDSVARFDDIHVQALPAGSAAAANPKP
;
A
#
# COMPACT_ATOMS: atom_id res chain seq x y z
N MET A 1 24.06 -46.21 -26.85
CA MET A 1 23.82 -45.79 -25.46
C MET A 1 22.34 -45.46 -25.26
N PRO A 2 21.65 -45.93 -24.21
CA PRO A 2 20.24 -45.62 -24.04
C PRO A 2 20.05 -44.20 -23.49
N PHE A 3 19.26 -43.36 -24.19
CA PHE A 3 18.74 -42.09 -23.68
C PHE A 3 17.21 -42.16 -23.62
N ARG A 4 16.58 -41.37 -22.74
CA ARG A 4 15.12 -41.39 -22.53
C ARG A 4 14.45 -40.22 -23.23
N VAL A 5 13.27 -40.45 -23.80
CA VAL A 5 12.44 -39.40 -24.40
C VAL A 5 11.16 -39.29 -23.58
N ASP A 6 10.95 -38.13 -22.97
CA ASP A 6 9.77 -37.80 -22.17
C ASP A 6 8.93 -36.76 -22.94
N VAL A 7 7.67 -37.10 -23.24
CA VAL A 7 6.77 -36.18 -23.97
C VAL A 7 6.13 -35.21 -22.97
N SER A 8 6.43 -33.92 -23.07
CA SER A 8 5.82 -32.88 -22.21
C SER A 8 4.35 -32.65 -22.59
N ARG A 9 3.50 -32.37 -21.59
CA ARG A 9 2.05 -32.13 -21.77
C ARG A 9 1.65 -30.70 -22.13
N ARG A 10 2.60 -29.77 -22.19
CA ARG A 10 2.40 -28.47 -22.88
C ARG A 10 3.62 -28.15 -23.74
N PRO A 11 3.67 -28.68 -24.97
CA PRO A 11 4.73 -28.36 -25.90
C PRO A 11 4.17 -27.48 -27.00
N GLU A 12 4.52 -26.21 -27.07
CA GLU A 12 4.30 -25.47 -28.32
C GLU A 12 5.35 -25.92 -29.38
N ILE A 13 5.26 -27.21 -29.73
CA ILE A 13 6.03 -27.97 -30.72
C ILE A 13 7.41 -28.50 -30.23
N GLY A 14 7.49 -29.24 -29.11
CA GLY A 14 8.75 -29.84 -28.63
C GLY A 14 8.65 -31.00 -27.62
N MET A 15 9.77 -31.70 -27.36
CA MET A 15 9.90 -32.86 -26.47
C MET A 15 11.00 -32.63 -25.43
N VAL A 16 10.94 -33.32 -24.28
CA VAL A 16 12.06 -33.34 -23.33
C VAL A 16 12.84 -34.63 -23.54
N ILE A 17 14.13 -34.54 -23.81
CA ILE A 17 15.02 -35.70 -23.83
C ILE A 17 15.98 -35.64 -22.66
N THR A 18 16.22 -36.79 -22.03
CA THR A 18 17.23 -36.95 -21.00
C THR A 18 18.38 -37.75 -21.57
N VAL A 19 19.58 -37.17 -21.58
CA VAL A 19 20.79 -37.82 -22.12
C VAL A 19 21.82 -37.98 -21.01
N PRO A 20 21.80 -39.12 -20.28
CA PRO A 20 22.53 -39.27 -19.02
C PRO A 20 24.05 -39.29 -19.17
N GLN A 21 24.61 -39.47 -20.37
CA GLN A 21 26.06 -39.60 -20.60
C GLN A 21 26.64 -38.54 -21.56
N ALA A 22 25.95 -37.39 -21.74
CA ALA A 22 26.52 -36.29 -22.51
C ALA A 22 27.74 -35.69 -21.77
N SER A 23 28.94 -35.74 -22.38
CA SER A 23 30.18 -35.19 -21.83
C SER A 23 30.32 -33.67 -22.01
N ARG A 24 29.45 -33.07 -22.83
CA ARG A 24 29.29 -31.62 -23.04
C ARG A 24 27.82 -31.28 -23.29
N PRO A 25 27.37 -30.03 -23.11
CA PRO A 25 26.04 -29.60 -23.52
C PRO A 25 25.75 -29.94 -24.98
N LEU A 26 24.55 -30.48 -25.25
CA LEU A 26 24.11 -30.84 -26.60
C LEU A 26 23.53 -29.62 -27.32
N THR A 27 23.84 -29.52 -28.61
CA THR A 27 23.34 -28.48 -29.52
C THR A 27 22.43 -29.07 -30.58
N GLY A 28 21.74 -28.23 -31.36
CA GLY A 28 20.89 -28.69 -32.47
C GLY A 28 21.62 -29.53 -33.53
N LYS A 29 22.96 -29.46 -33.60
CA LYS A 29 23.78 -30.29 -34.50
C LYS A 29 24.01 -31.71 -33.97
N ASP A 30 23.83 -31.90 -32.66
CA ASP A 30 24.04 -33.17 -31.97
C ASP A 30 22.78 -34.04 -31.96
N ILE A 31 21.62 -33.50 -32.38
CA ILE A 31 20.32 -34.19 -32.34
C ILE A 31 19.67 -34.12 -33.72
N THR A 32 19.26 -35.27 -34.24
CA THR A 32 18.53 -35.38 -35.50
C THR A 32 17.24 -36.13 -35.24
N VAL A 33 16.11 -35.62 -35.71
CA VAL A 33 14.82 -36.29 -35.56
C VAL A 33 14.32 -36.69 -36.94
N GLN A 34 14.15 -37.99 -37.14
CA GLN A 34 13.57 -38.55 -38.36
C GLN A 34 12.08 -38.77 -38.17
N VAL A 35 11.32 -38.19 -39.09
CA VAL A 35 9.86 -38.11 -39.04
C VAL A 35 9.33 -38.45 -40.43
N GLY A 36 8.69 -39.60 -40.60
CA GLY A 36 8.14 -40.02 -41.90
C GLY A 36 9.17 -40.15 -43.04
N GLY A 37 10.44 -40.45 -42.72
CA GLY A 37 11.53 -40.56 -43.72
C GLY A 37 12.29 -39.26 -44.00
N ALA A 38 11.79 -38.11 -43.55
CA ALA A 38 12.49 -36.83 -43.62
C ALA A 38 13.33 -36.57 -42.37
N SER A 39 14.52 -36.00 -42.56
CA SER A 39 15.43 -35.62 -41.46
C SER A 39 15.17 -34.17 -41.05
N GLN A 40 14.85 -33.95 -39.78
CA GLN A 40 14.63 -32.61 -39.22
C GLN A 40 15.72 -32.28 -38.19
N HIS A 41 16.12 -31.00 -38.18
CA HIS A 41 17.09 -30.44 -37.25
C HIS A 41 16.39 -29.51 -36.26
N PRO A 42 15.95 -30.02 -35.09
CA PRO A 42 15.22 -29.20 -34.13
C PRO A 42 16.14 -28.20 -33.40
N SER A 43 15.53 -27.13 -32.90
CA SER A 43 16.19 -26.27 -31.93
C SER A 43 16.27 -26.97 -30.58
N VAL A 44 17.41 -26.87 -29.89
CA VAL A 44 17.68 -27.59 -28.64
C VAL A 44 18.05 -26.57 -27.59
N ARG A 45 17.38 -26.63 -26.44
CA ARG A 45 17.64 -25.78 -25.28
C ARG A 45 17.71 -26.66 -24.03
N GLN A 46 18.77 -26.55 -23.24
CA GLN A 46 18.80 -27.16 -21.92
C GLN A 46 17.74 -26.51 -21.02
N LEU A 47 17.00 -27.31 -20.25
CA LEU A 47 15.96 -26.75 -19.37
C LEU A 47 16.58 -25.77 -18.37
N SER A 48 15.94 -24.61 -18.23
CA SER A 48 16.35 -23.57 -17.29
C SER A 48 15.72 -23.84 -15.91
N PRO A 49 16.24 -23.24 -14.83
CA PRO A 49 15.71 -23.43 -13.48
C PRO A 49 14.20 -23.16 -13.35
N GLY A 50 13.68 -22.12 -14.01
CA GLY A 50 12.26 -21.75 -13.99
C GLY A 50 11.34 -22.71 -14.77
N ASP A 51 11.89 -23.72 -15.43
CA ASP A 51 11.13 -24.74 -16.16
C ASP A 51 10.78 -25.95 -15.25
N LEU A 52 11.25 -25.98 -14.00
CA LEU A 52 11.18 -27.12 -13.07
C LEU A 52 10.24 -26.87 -11.88
N GLN A 53 9.28 -27.79 -11.69
CA GLN A 53 8.45 -27.89 -10.47
C GLN A 53 8.66 -29.25 -9.79
N ILE A 54 8.99 -29.23 -8.50
CA ILE A 54 9.33 -30.44 -7.74
C ILE A 54 8.57 -30.50 -6.42
N VAL A 55 7.90 -31.62 -6.15
CA VAL A 55 7.31 -31.91 -4.85
C VAL A 55 8.06 -33.08 -4.21
N PHE A 56 8.70 -32.83 -3.07
CA PHE A 56 9.35 -33.85 -2.26
C PHE A 56 8.37 -34.35 -1.20
N SER A 57 8.00 -35.63 -1.26
CA SER A 57 7.03 -36.28 -0.39
C SER A 57 7.73 -37.30 0.51
N PRO A 58 8.30 -36.85 1.67
CA PRO A 58 8.97 -37.74 2.60
C PRO A 58 8.00 -38.71 3.27
N ASP A 59 8.52 -39.81 3.79
CA ASP A 59 7.81 -40.74 4.67
C ASP A 59 8.38 -40.63 6.08
N LEU A 60 7.59 -40.17 7.02
CA LEU A 60 8.05 -39.73 8.33
C LEU A 60 8.37 -40.89 9.30
N HIS A 61 8.20 -42.13 8.84
CA HIS A 61 8.42 -43.36 9.61
C HIS A 61 9.64 -44.17 9.15
N VAL A 62 10.56 -43.56 8.40
CA VAL A 62 11.92 -44.12 8.19
C VAL A 62 12.59 -44.31 9.56
N ARG A 63 13.45 -45.34 9.73
CA ARG A 63 14.02 -45.70 11.04
C ARG A 63 14.75 -44.51 11.67
N SER A 64 14.63 -44.34 12.99
CA SER A 64 15.12 -43.18 13.76
C SER A 64 16.61 -42.84 13.56
N SER A 65 17.46 -43.83 13.32
CA SER A 65 18.90 -43.63 13.06
C SER A 65 19.22 -43.15 11.63
N GLU A 66 18.32 -43.33 10.66
CA GLU A 66 18.54 -42.98 9.25
C GLU A 66 17.91 -41.62 8.89
N LEU A 67 16.93 -41.17 9.67
CA LEU A 67 16.19 -39.90 9.52
C LEU A 67 17.09 -38.65 9.54
N GLY A 68 18.19 -38.65 10.30
CA GLY A 68 19.11 -37.50 10.36
C GLY A 68 19.87 -37.27 9.04
N LEU A 69 20.34 -38.36 8.42
CA LEU A 69 21.04 -38.33 7.14
C LEU A 69 20.07 -38.13 5.97
N GLU A 70 18.87 -38.70 6.03
CA GLU A 70 17.80 -38.44 5.06
C GLU A 70 17.43 -36.95 5.03
N ARG A 71 17.18 -36.34 6.19
CA ARG A 71 16.80 -34.92 6.29
C ARG A 71 17.91 -33.99 5.79
N SER A 72 19.16 -34.26 6.17
CA SER A 72 20.32 -33.49 5.71
C SER A 72 20.54 -33.64 4.20
N ALA A 73 20.42 -34.87 3.68
CA ALA A 73 20.58 -35.14 2.25
C ALA A 73 19.42 -34.57 1.42
N GLY A 74 18.18 -34.65 1.90
CA GLY A 74 17.00 -34.05 1.27
C GLY A 74 17.04 -32.52 1.27
N ALA A 75 17.45 -31.92 2.39
CA ALA A 75 17.74 -30.49 2.49
C ALA A 75 18.82 -30.06 1.50
N GLY A 76 19.94 -30.79 1.45
CA GLY A 76 21.03 -30.53 0.51
C GLY A 76 20.64 -30.73 -0.95
N PHE A 77 19.76 -31.70 -1.26
CA PHE A 77 19.20 -31.90 -2.59
C PHE A 77 18.33 -30.73 -3.03
N LEU A 78 17.41 -30.27 -2.18
CA LEU A 78 16.52 -29.14 -2.48
C LEU A 78 17.29 -27.82 -2.56
N ALA A 79 18.24 -27.59 -1.66
CA ALA A 79 19.14 -26.43 -1.71
C ALA A 79 20.11 -26.46 -2.91
N GLY A 80 20.43 -27.67 -3.39
CA GLY A 80 21.25 -27.89 -4.59
C GLY A 80 20.47 -27.82 -5.90
N LEU A 81 19.15 -27.58 -5.85
CA LEU A 81 18.38 -27.28 -7.06
C LEU A 81 18.78 -25.92 -7.65
N PRO A 82 18.71 -25.75 -8.97
CA PRO A 82 19.07 -24.49 -9.59
C PRO A 82 18.20 -23.31 -9.10
N ALA A 83 18.79 -22.12 -8.93
CA ALA A 83 18.08 -20.93 -8.46
C ALA A 83 16.92 -20.55 -9.39
N GLY A 84 15.69 -20.47 -8.84
CA GLY A 84 14.46 -20.22 -9.60
C GLY A 84 13.61 -21.46 -9.87
N ALA A 85 14.04 -22.67 -9.48
CA ALA A 85 13.18 -23.84 -9.44
C ALA A 85 12.11 -23.71 -8.36
N GLU A 86 10.89 -24.15 -8.65
CA GLU A 86 9.80 -24.17 -7.67
C GLU A 86 9.79 -25.51 -6.93
N ALA A 87 9.84 -25.47 -5.61
CA ALA A 87 9.86 -26.66 -4.78
C ALA A 87 8.83 -26.60 -3.64
N ALA A 88 8.32 -27.76 -3.25
CA ALA A 88 7.53 -27.94 -2.03
C ALA A 88 7.94 -29.22 -1.30
N VAL A 89 7.82 -29.21 0.02
CA VAL A 89 7.97 -30.38 0.88
C VAL A 89 6.60 -30.68 1.50
N SER A 90 6.10 -31.91 1.31
CA SER A 90 4.75 -32.32 1.76
C SER A 90 3.56 -31.63 1.04
N ALA A 91 2.39 -32.26 1.10
CA ALA A 91 1.16 -31.87 0.41
C ALA A 91 0.55 -30.54 0.87
N THR A 92 0.86 -30.07 2.08
CA THR A 92 0.32 -28.82 2.65
C THR A 92 1.14 -27.58 2.30
N GLY A 93 2.33 -27.75 1.70
CA GLY A 93 3.20 -26.66 1.29
C GLY A 93 2.78 -26.04 -0.05
N GLN A 94 2.82 -24.72 -0.16
CA GLN A 94 2.76 -24.05 -1.46
C GLN A 94 4.11 -24.17 -2.16
N LEU A 95 4.12 -24.38 -3.48
CA LEU A 95 5.35 -24.29 -4.29
C LEU A 95 5.99 -22.91 -4.05
N THR A 96 7.25 -22.90 -3.60
CA THR A 96 8.00 -21.67 -3.38
C THR A 96 9.12 -21.54 -4.41
N GLY A 97 9.39 -20.32 -4.87
CA GLY A 97 10.55 -20.01 -5.72
C GLY A 97 11.88 -19.93 -4.95
N ASP A 98 11.86 -20.29 -3.66
CA ASP A 98 13.03 -20.41 -2.80
C ASP A 98 13.05 -21.82 -2.16
N PRO A 99 13.73 -22.78 -2.82
CA PRO A 99 13.83 -24.16 -2.34
C PRO A 99 14.46 -24.29 -0.95
N ALA A 100 15.28 -23.34 -0.52
CA ALA A 100 15.94 -23.36 0.80
C ALA A 100 14.97 -22.96 1.93
N ALA A 101 13.98 -22.11 1.63
CA ALA A 101 12.93 -21.75 2.57
C ALA A 101 11.93 -22.92 2.83
N ALA A 102 11.65 -23.75 1.81
CA ALA A 102 10.79 -24.93 1.96
C ALA A 102 11.39 -26.01 2.89
N VAL A 103 12.72 -26.03 3.01
CA VAL A 103 13.47 -26.99 3.85
C VAL A 103 13.39 -26.63 5.34
N THR A 104 13.31 -25.35 5.69
CA THR A 104 13.44 -24.87 7.07
C THR A 104 12.15 -24.95 7.90
N SER A 105 10.98 -25.01 7.26
CA SER A 105 9.68 -25.07 7.96
C SER A 105 9.12 -26.49 8.14
N ASP A 106 9.15 -27.36 7.12
CA ASP A 106 8.32 -28.59 7.12
C ASP A 106 9.05 -29.87 7.53
N LEU A 107 10.36 -29.99 7.30
CA LEU A 107 11.15 -31.14 7.78
C LEU A 107 11.35 -31.13 9.31
N ALA A 108 11.13 -29.98 9.95
CA ALA A 108 11.24 -29.81 11.40
C ALA A 108 9.94 -30.18 12.15
N LEU A 109 8.77 -30.13 11.50
CA LEU A 109 7.47 -30.06 12.18
C LEU A 109 6.63 -31.36 12.20
N ALA A 110 7.09 -32.44 11.58
CA ALA A 110 6.19 -33.56 11.33
C ALA A 110 6.27 -34.67 12.40
N ARG A 111 5.46 -34.55 13.46
CA ARG A 111 4.96 -35.68 14.26
C ARG A 111 3.47 -35.82 14.00
N GLY A 112 3.09 -36.72 13.09
CA GLY A 112 1.71 -37.02 12.72
C GLY A 112 1.53 -38.50 12.38
N PRO A 113 0.27 -39.00 12.35
CA PRO A 113 -0.02 -40.39 12.01
C PRO A 113 0.48 -40.75 10.60
N ARG A 114 0.88 -42.01 10.39
CA ARG A 114 1.38 -42.50 9.11
C ARG A 114 0.30 -42.44 8.04
N GLU A 115 0.54 -41.67 6.98
CA GLU A 115 -0.35 -41.58 5.82
C GLU A 115 0.04 -42.58 4.71
N PRO A 116 -0.95 -43.25 4.08
CA PRO A 116 -0.69 -44.14 2.95
C PRO A 116 -0.03 -43.41 1.78
N ALA A 117 0.97 -44.04 1.16
CA ALA A 117 1.74 -43.47 0.05
C ALA A 117 0.89 -43.15 -1.19
N ALA A 118 -0.20 -43.89 -1.42
CA ALA A 118 -1.15 -43.60 -2.49
C ALA A 118 -1.87 -42.26 -2.28
N LEU A 119 -2.17 -41.92 -1.02
CA LEU A 119 -2.79 -40.64 -0.65
C LEU A 119 -1.76 -39.52 -0.80
N ARG A 120 -0.57 -39.68 -0.19
CA ARG A 120 0.54 -38.72 -0.32
C ARG A 120 0.89 -38.41 -1.77
N LEU A 121 0.89 -39.43 -2.65
CA LEU A 121 1.10 -39.23 -4.09
C LEU A 121 -0.05 -38.47 -4.76
N THR A 122 -1.30 -38.77 -4.40
CA THR A 122 -2.47 -38.05 -4.94
C THR A 122 -2.45 -36.58 -4.52
N GLU A 123 -2.05 -36.30 -3.28
CA GLU A 123 -1.96 -34.95 -2.74
C GLU A 123 -0.77 -34.18 -3.31
N ALA A 124 0.40 -34.82 -3.45
CA ALA A 124 1.56 -34.23 -4.13
C ALA A 124 1.21 -33.81 -5.56
N LEU A 125 0.39 -34.58 -6.27
CA LEU A 125 -0.09 -34.22 -7.60
C LEU A 125 -1.05 -33.02 -7.60
N SER A 126 -1.71 -32.73 -6.49
CA SER A 126 -2.61 -31.58 -6.34
C SER A 126 -1.89 -30.26 -6.06
N ALA A 127 -0.62 -30.31 -5.63
CA ALA A 127 0.21 -29.13 -5.38
C ALA A 127 0.58 -28.39 -6.68
N PHE A 128 0.55 -29.08 -7.83
CA PHE A 128 0.83 -28.47 -9.11
C PHE A 128 -0.37 -27.66 -9.62
N SER A 129 -0.17 -26.35 -9.77
CA SER A 129 -1.17 -25.48 -10.39
C SER A 129 -1.27 -25.75 -11.91
N PRO A 130 -2.47 -25.63 -12.51
CA PRO A 130 -2.62 -25.65 -13.97
C PRO A 130 -1.85 -24.48 -14.60
N GLY A 131 -0.74 -24.75 -15.29
CA GLY A 131 0.19 -23.70 -15.76
C GLY A 131 1.35 -24.21 -16.64
N ALA A 132 2.19 -23.27 -17.09
CA ALA A 132 3.18 -23.41 -18.19
C ALA A 132 4.60 -23.82 -17.75
N SER A 133 4.75 -24.77 -16.84
CA SER A 133 6.06 -25.37 -16.52
C SER A 133 6.33 -26.58 -17.41
N VAL A 134 7.56 -26.71 -17.91
CA VAL A 134 7.93 -27.75 -18.89
C VAL A 134 8.10 -29.12 -18.23
N ARG A 135 8.47 -29.18 -16.94
CA ARG A 135 8.70 -30.42 -16.18
C ARG A 135 8.11 -30.39 -14.78
N ARG A 136 7.27 -31.38 -14.46
CA ARG A 136 6.73 -31.66 -13.11
C ARG A 136 7.28 -32.97 -12.58
N THR A 137 7.71 -32.95 -11.33
CA THR A 137 8.36 -34.10 -10.68
C THR A 137 7.83 -34.30 -9.27
N VAL A 138 7.46 -35.54 -8.94
CA VAL A 138 7.23 -35.98 -7.56
C VAL A 138 8.36 -36.91 -7.16
N VAL A 139 9.00 -36.64 -6.03
CA VAL A 139 9.92 -37.55 -5.35
C VAL A 139 9.19 -38.15 -4.16
N LEU A 140 8.83 -39.43 -4.25
CA LEU A 140 8.09 -40.15 -3.22
C LEU A 140 9.03 -41.06 -2.42
N VAL A 141 8.97 -40.96 -1.09
CA VAL A 141 9.67 -41.88 -0.19
C VAL A 141 8.69 -42.96 0.32
N LEU A 142 9.12 -44.21 0.30
CA LEU A 142 8.39 -45.36 0.86
C LEU A 142 9.21 -46.04 1.97
N SER A 143 8.66 -46.12 3.18
CA SER A 143 9.32 -46.78 4.32
C SER A 143 8.79 -48.19 4.63
N ALA A 144 7.64 -48.61 4.09
CA ALA A 144 7.15 -49.98 4.23
C ALA A 144 6.44 -50.51 2.98
N ASN A 145 6.18 -51.82 2.97
CA ASN A 145 5.54 -52.52 1.87
C ASN A 145 4.02 -52.27 1.89
N GLU A 146 3.60 -51.17 1.31
CA GLU A 146 2.19 -50.78 1.23
C GLU A 146 1.53 -51.38 -0.02
N PRO A 147 0.43 -52.14 0.12
CA PRO A 147 -0.27 -52.70 -1.03
C PRO A 147 -0.98 -51.58 -1.82
N LEU A 148 -0.94 -51.67 -3.15
CA LEU A 148 -1.65 -50.76 -4.04
C LEU A 148 -2.61 -51.56 -4.93
N GLY A 149 -3.90 -51.48 -4.62
CA GLY A 149 -4.95 -52.18 -5.38
C GLY A 149 -5.05 -51.74 -6.84
N ALA A 150 -5.57 -52.62 -7.71
CA ALA A 150 -5.61 -52.42 -9.16
C ALA A 150 -6.35 -51.12 -9.57
N ALA A 151 -7.47 -50.79 -8.91
CA ALA A 151 -8.23 -49.58 -9.18
C ALA A 151 -7.46 -48.29 -8.81
N ALA A 152 -6.77 -48.30 -7.67
CA ALA A 152 -5.93 -47.19 -7.23
C ALA A 152 -4.70 -47.02 -8.12
N SER A 153 -4.08 -48.13 -8.52
CA SER A 153 -2.96 -48.14 -9.49
C SER A 153 -3.39 -47.57 -10.85
N ALA A 154 -4.54 -47.98 -11.38
CA ALA A 154 -5.09 -47.44 -12.63
C ALA A 154 -5.42 -45.94 -12.52
N ARG A 155 -5.97 -45.50 -11.38
CA ARG A 155 -6.26 -44.09 -11.10
C ARG A 155 -4.99 -43.24 -11.05
N LEU A 156 -4.00 -43.65 -10.27
CA LEU A 156 -2.73 -42.94 -10.14
C LEU A 156 -1.96 -42.91 -11.45
N ARG A 157 -1.96 -44.02 -12.21
CA ARG A 157 -1.38 -44.07 -13.56
C ARG A 157 -2.05 -43.07 -14.49
N ARG A 158 -3.40 -42.98 -14.45
CA ARG A 158 -4.13 -41.96 -15.21
C ARG A 158 -3.81 -40.55 -14.75
N GLN A 159 -3.63 -40.28 -13.45
CA GLN A 159 -3.32 -38.95 -12.92
C GLN A 159 -1.89 -38.50 -13.24
N LEU A 160 -0.91 -39.38 -13.08
CA LEU A 160 0.50 -39.14 -13.45
C LEU A 160 0.61 -38.91 -14.96
N ALA A 161 -0.03 -39.79 -15.74
CA ALA A 161 -0.16 -39.59 -17.17
C ALA A 161 -0.81 -38.23 -17.40
N ALA A 162 -2.02 -37.97 -16.87
CA ALA A 162 -2.84 -36.77 -17.08
C ALA A 162 -2.09 -35.45 -16.83
N SER A 163 -1.24 -35.43 -15.81
CA SER A 163 -0.48 -34.27 -15.38
C SER A 163 0.88 -34.13 -16.07
N GLY A 164 1.36 -35.18 -16.75
CA GLY A 164 2.69 -35.23 -17.35
C GLY A 164 3.80 -35.22 -16.29
N THR A 165 3.52 -35.83 -15.14
CA THR A 165 4.38 -35.75 -13.96
C THR A 165 5.26 -36.99 -13.86
N SER A 166 6.57 -36.80 -13.73
CA SER A 166 7.50 -37.90 -13.46
C SER A 166 7.52 -38.27 -11.99
N LEU A 167 7.56 -39.57 -11.73
CA LEU A 167 7.60 -40.11 -10.37
C LEU A 167 8.96 -40.76 -10.10
N TYR A 168 9.73 -40.21 -9.16
CA TYR A 168 10.94 -40.84 -8.64
C TYR A 168 10.61 -41.49 -7.30
N LEU A 169 11.05 -42.72 -7.11
CA LEU A 169 10.75 -43.50 -5.92
C LEU A 169 12.03 -43.80 -5.13
N LEU A 170 12.06 -43.37 -3.87
CA LEU A 170 13.07 -43.75 -2.89
C LEU A 170 12.47 -44.87 -2.01
N ASP A 171 12.83 -46.11 -2.33
CA ASP A 171 12.25 -47.31 -1.71
C ASP A 171 13.14 -47.82 -0.55
N ALA A 172 12.78 -47.43 0.66
CA ALA A 172 13.36 -47.90 1.92
C ALA A 172 12.60 -49.10 2.52
N SER A 173 11.62 -49.68 1.82
CA SER A 173 10.84 -50.80 2.35
C SER A 173 11.67 -52.09 2.43
N PRO A 174 11.43 -52.96 3.44
CA PRO A 174 12.23 -54.18 3.65
C PRO A 174 12.21 -55.15 2.47
N THR A 175 11.04 -55.35 1.86
CA THR A 175 10.80 -56.34 0.79
C THR A 175 10.69 -55.71 -0.60
N GLY A 176 10.76 -54.38 -0.71
CA GLY A 176 10.50 -53.64 -1.93
C GLY A 176 9.01 -53.42 -2.22
N ALA A 177 8.71 -52.38 -3.01
CA ALA A 177 7.35 -51.98 -3.37
C ALA A 177 7.05 -52.19 -4.88
N PRO A 178 6.71 -53.43 -5.32
CA PRO A 178 6.59 -53.76 -6.74
C PRO A 178 5.47 -52.99 -7.46
N ALA A 179 4.36 -52.70 -6.78
CA ALA A 179 3.23 -51.98 -7.38
C ALA A 179 3.57 -50.50 -7.67
N TYR A 180 4.33 -49.84 -6.79
CA TYR A 180 4.83 -48.48 -7.01
C TYR A 180 6.00 -48.45 -7.99
N THR A 181 6.85 -49.49 -7.98
CA THR A 181 7.90 -49.68 -9.00
C THR A 181 7.30 -49.76 -10.41
N ALA A 182 6.17 -50.47 -10.57
CA ALA A 182 5.45 -50.54 -11.84
C ALA A 182 4.82 -49.19 -12.25
N LEU A 183 4.43 -48.33 -11.31
CA LEU A 183 3.98 -46.96 -11.61
C LEU A 183 5.13 -46.08 -12.11
N VAL A 184 6.32 -46.20 -11.52
CA VAL A 184 7.52 -45.45 -11.92
C VAL A 184 7.95 -45.80 -13.35
N ALA A 185 7.97 -47.10 -13.68
CA ALA A 185 8.35 -47.57 -15.01
C ALA A 185 7.48 -46.97 -16.14
N GLY A 186 6.22 -46.63 -15.86
CA GLY A 186 5.30 -46.04 -16.83
C GLY A 186 5.35 -44.51 -16.96
N ASN A 187 6.13 -43.79 -16.13
CA ASN A 187 6.07 -42.32 -16.04
C ASN A 187 7.46 -41.64 -16.05
N GLY A 188 8.49 -42.31 -16.59
CA GLY A 188 9.78 -41.68 -16.88
C GLY A 188 10.56 -41.23 -15.64
N GLY A 189 10.45 -41.95 -14.51
CA GLY A 189 11.33 -41.79 -13.35
C GLY A 189 12.19 -43.03 -13.10
N PHE A 190 12.85 -43.10 -11.95
CA PHE A 190 13.58 -44.30 -11.54
C PHE A 190 13.37 -44.62 -10.05
N VAL A 191 13.66 -45.87 -9.70
CA VAL A 191 13.59 -46.37 -8.33
C VAL A 191 15.01 -46.46 -7.77
N ALA A 192 15.25 -45.82 -6.62
CA ALA A 192 16.46 -46.03 -5.84
C ALA A 192 16.12 -46.78 -4.56
N ARG A 193 16.74 -47.94 -4.36
CA ARG A 193 16.62 -48.71 -3.12
C ARG A 193 17.50 -48.09 -2.05
N ILE A 194 16.91 -47.85 -0.89
CA ILE A 194 17.62 -47.41 0.32
C ILE A 194 17.67 -48.62 1.25
N ARG A 195 18.86 -49.08 1.61
CA ARG A 195 19.06 -50.22 2.53
C ARG A 195 19.93 -49.83 3.73
N THR A 196 20.74 -48.81 3.57
CA THR A 196 21.55 -48.19 4.61
C THR A 196 21.44 -46.67 4.54
N ALA A 197 21.74 -45.99 5.65
CA ALA A 197 21.78 -44.53 5.68
C ALA A 197 22.76 -43.89 4.66
N GLY A 198 23.80 -44.63 4.24
CA GLY A 198 24.77 -44.18 3.24
C GLY A 198 24.23 -44.10 1.80
N ASP A 199 23.07 -44.72 1.53
CA ASP A 199 22.48 -44.77 0.18
C ASP A 199 21.78 -43.45 -0.20
N TRP A 200 21.33 -42.67 0.78
CA TRP A 200 20.53 -41.45 0.59
C TRP A 200 21.23 -40.39 -0.28
N PRO A 201 22.48 -39.97 0.00
CA PRO A 201 23.16 -38.98 -0.83
C PRO A 201 23.37 -39.48 -2.27
N GLY A 202 23.65 -40.78 -2.44
CA GLY A 202 23.80 -41.39 -3.77
C GLY A 202 22.49 -41.42 -4.56
N ALA A 203 21.38 -41.76 -3.92
CA ALA A 203 20.05 -41.75 -4.53
C ALA A 203 19.61 -40.36 -4.97
N LEU A 204 19.75 -39.35 -4.11
CA LEU A 204 19.37 -37.97 -4.41
C LEU A 204 20.30 -37.31 -5.44
N ARG A 205 21.61 -37.60 -5.42
CA ARG A 205 22.53 -37.16 -6.48
C ARG A 205 22.15 -37.71 -7.85
N ARG A 206 21.67 -38.95 -7.93
CA ARG A 206 21.16 -39.52 -9.20
C ARG A 206 19.93 -38.76 -9.70
N ILE A 207 19.04 -38.32 -8.81
CA ILE A 207 17.85 -37.53 -9.19
C ILE A 207 18.29 -36.16 -9.69
N GLY A 208 19.18 -35.47 -8.95
CA GLY A 208 19.73 -34.19 -9.38
C GLY A 208 20.48 -34.27 -10.72
N ALA A 209 21.25 -35.35 -10.94
CA ALA A 209 21.94 -35.59 -12.20
C ALA A 209 20.98 -35.85 -13.38
N ASP A 210 19.87 -36.56 -13.15
CA ASP A 210 18.82 -36.78 -14.15
C ASP A 210 18.12 -35.47 -14.53
N LEU A 211 17.78 -34.63 -13.54
CA LEU A 211 17.14 -33.33 -13.75
C LEU A 211 18.05 -32.32 -14.48
N ASN A 212 19.34 -32.31 -14.17
CA ASN A 212 20.31 -31.40 -14.79
C ASN A 212 20.67 -31.78 -16.24
N ARG A 213 20.29 -32.97 -16.73
CA ARG A 213 20.62 -33.49 -18.07
C ARG A 213 19.41 -33.57 -19.01
N GLN A 214 18.42 -32.72 -18.77
CA GLN A 214 17.20 -32.63 -19.56
C GLN A 214 17.28 -31.49 -20.58
N TYR A 215 16.94 -31.81 -21.82
CA TYR A 215 16.95 -30.89 -22.94
C TYR A 215 15.56 -30.79 -23.53
N TYR A 216 15.08 -29.58 -23.73
CA TYR A 216 13.90 -29.30 -24.53
C TYR A 216 14.28 -29.20 -26.00
N VAL A 217 13.67 -30.03 -26.82
CA VAL A 217 13.89 -30.14 -28.26
C VAL A 217 12.64 -29.63 -28.94
N ARG A 218 12.72 -28.47 -29.59
CA ARG A 218 11.59 -27.83 -30.26
C ARG A 218 11.74 -27.94 -31.78
N PHE A 219 10.71 -28.49 -32.43
CA PHE A 219 10.62 -28.53 -33.88
C PHE A 219 10.30 -27.13 -34.41
N THR A 220 11.05 -26.71 -35.42
CA THR A 220 10.93 -25.37 -36.02
C THR A 220 9.88 -25.29 -37.12
N ASP A 221 9.29 -26.42 -37.52
CA ASP A 221 8.34 -26.51 -38.63
C ASP A 221 6.93 -26.85 -38.12
N THR A 222 5.92 -26.16 -38.62
CA THR A 222 4.53 -26.20 -38.12
C THR A 222 3.66 -27.28 -38.78
N ALA A 223 4.24 -28.11 -39.66
CA ALA A 223 3.52 -29.21 -40.30
C ALA A 223 3.05 -30.28 -39.29
N PRO A 224 1.97 -31.02 -39.56
CA PRO A 224 1.48 -32.09 -38.67
C PRO A 224 2.56 -33.15 -38.47
N LEU A 225 2.95 -33.39 -37.21
CA LEU A 225 3.92 -34.43 -36.88
C LEU A 225 3.22 -35.81 -36.99
N PRO A 226 3.73 -36.77 -37.79
CA PRO A 226 3.22 -38.14 -37.79
C PRO A 226 3.42 -38.79 -36.41
N ALA A 227 2.57 -39.77 -36.10
CA ALA A 227 2.40 -40.36 -34.77
C ALA A 227 3.68 -40.97 -34.15
N GLN A 228 4.73 -41.25 -34.92
CA GLN A 228 6.01 -41.76 -34.42
C GLN A 228 7.20 -40.99 -35.01
N ALA A 229 8.16 -40.64 -34.16
CA ALA A 229 9.44 -40.05 -34.54
C ALA A 229 10.61 -40.89 -34.04
N ARG A 230 11.60 -41.11 -34.90
CA ARG A 230 12.88 -41.75 -34.54
C ARG A 230 13.91 -40.65 -34.26
N ILE A 231 14.40 -40.58 -33.03
CA ILE A 231 15.34 -39.57 -32.57
C ILE A 231 16.73 -40.19 -32.52
N ASN A 232 17.68 -39.55 -33.19
CA ASN A 232 19.09 -39.91 -33.17
C ASN A 232 19.86 -38.82 -32.42
N VAL A 233 20.59 -39.21 -31.37
CA VAL A 233 21.44 -38.31 -30.58
C VAL A 233 22.89 -38.73 -30.78
N ARG A 234 23.69 -37.83 -31.35
CA ARG A 234 25.14 -38.00 -31.51
C ARG A 234 25.84 -37.42 -30.29
N THR A 235 26.58 -38.26 -29.58
CA THR A 235 27.44 -37.84 -28.48
C THR A 235 28.91 -38.17 -28.80
N PRO A 236 29.88 -37.60 -28.09
CA PRO A 236 31.29 -37.98 -28.24
C PRO A 236 31.58 -39.46 -27.98
N ALA A 237 30.67 -40.19 -27.34
CA ALA A 237 30.77 -41.63 -27.08
C ALA A 237 30.05 -42.51 -28.11
N GLY A 238 29.47 -41.93 -29.18
CA GLY A 238 28.78 -42.64 -30.26
C GLY A 238 27.39 -42.07 -30.59
N THR A 239 26.72 -42.65 -31.59
CA THR A 239 25.33 -42.29 -31.93
C THR A 239 24.36 -43.24 -31.24
N ALA A 240 23.33 -42.70 -30.61
CA ALA A 240 22.25 -43.44 -30.00
C ALA A 240 20.93 -43.16 -30.72
N THR A 241 20.04 -44.16 -30.79
CA THR A 241 18.72 -44.04 -31.42
C THR A 241 17.62 -44.44 -30.45
N ALA A 242 16.55 -43.64 -30.36
CA ALA A 242 15.34 -43.96 -29.61
C ALA A 242 14.10 -43.64 -30.46
N VAL A 243 13.00 -44.35 -30.25
CA VAL A 243 11.72 -44.09 -30.92
C VAL A 243 10.76 -43.50 -29.90
N ALA A 244 10.10 -42.39 -30.26
CA ALA A 244 9.12 -41.73 -29.42
C ALA A 244 7.80 -41.52 -30.18
N THR A 245 6.70 -41.79 -29.51
CA THR A 245 5.34 -41.53 -30.02
C THR A 245 5.02 -40.05 -29.79
N LEU A 246 4.74 -39.31 -30.87
CA LEU A 246 4.40 -37.88 -30.80
C LEU A 246 2.87 -37.70 -30.68
N PRO A 247 2.39 -36.63 -30.01
CA PRO A 247 0.96 -36.31 -30.02
C PRO A 247 0.48 -36.01 -31.44
N ALA A 248 -0.67 -36.55 -31.84
CA ALA A 248 -1.17 -36.54 -33.23
C ALA A 248 -1.59 -35.16 -33.81
N ALA A 249 -1.41 -34.06 -33.08
CA ALA A 249 -1.67 -32.70 -33.55
C ALA A 249 -0.84 -31.67 -32.76
N ASN A 250 -0.35 -30.61 -33.43
CA ASN A 250 0.33 -29.49 -32.78
C ASN A 250 -0.64 -28.78 -31.82
N PRO A 251 -0.36 -28.72 -30.50
CA PRO A 251 -1.22 -28.01 -29.57
C PRO A 251 -0.94 -26.52 -29.64
N THR A 252 -1.96 -25.72 -29.92
CA THR A 252 -1.96 -24.27 -29.83
C THR A 252 -1.75 -23.82 -28.38
N ALA A 253 -0.94 -22.77 -28.21
CA ALA A 253 -0.70 -22.08 -26.95
C ALA A 253 -2.01 -21.82 -26.19
N PRO A 254 -2.15 -22.17 -24.90
CA PRO A 254 -3.25 -21.68 -24.10
C PRO A 254 -3.08 -20.17 -23.88
N PRO A 255 -4.17 -19.38 -23.81
CA PRO A 255 -4.08 -17.96 -23.49
C PRO A 255 -3.33 -17.77 -22.16
N LEU A 256 -2.49 -16.74 -22.10
CA LEU A 256 -1.76 -16.33 -20.91
C LEU A 256 -2.72 -16.29 -19.71
N ALA A 257 -2.46 -17.11 -18.70
CA ALA A 257 -3.20 -17.02 -17.45
C ALA A 257 -2.91 -15.63 -16.83
N PRO A 258 -3.90 -14.92 -16.28
CA PRO A 258 -3.60 -13.71 -15.52
C PRO A 258 -2.66 -14.09 -14.38
N VAL A 259 -1.50 -13.42 -14.32
CA VAL A 259 -0.61 -13.43 -13.16
C VAL A 259 -1.49 -13.24 -11.93
N ALA A 260 -1.34 -14.11 -10.92
CA ALA A 260 -2.10 -14.05 -9.68
C ALA A 260 -1.93 -12.68 -9.00
N SER A 261 -2.78 -11.71 -9.38
CA SER A 261 -2.90 -10.40 -8.76
C SER A 261 -3.80 -10.46 -7.52
N ALA A 262 -4.59 -11.53 -7.38
CA ALA A 262 -5.54 -11.72 -6.29
C ALA A 262 -4.88 -11.84 -4.90
N SER A 263 -3.70 -12.46 -4.78
CA SER A 263 -3.01 -12.59 -3.49
C SER A 263 -2.36 -11.29 -3.01
N ARG A 264 -1.96 -10.39 -3.92
CA ARG A 264 -1.49 -9.04 -3.57
C ARG A 264 -2.66 -8.08 -3.32
N ALA A 265 -3.74 -8.17 -4.09
CA ALA A 265 -4.93 -7.33 -3.92
C ALA A 265 -5.59 -7.54 -2.54
N ALA A 266 -5.64 -8.77 -2.03
CA ALA A 266 -6.24 -9.08 -0.73
C ALA A 266 -5.52 -8.42 0.47
N ALA A 267 -4.21 -8.20 0.38
CA ALA A 267 -3.43 -7.50 1.42
C ALA A 267 -3.44 -5.96 1.24
N VAL A 268 -3.60 -5.48 0.00
CA VAL A 268 -3.52 -4.04 -0.34
C VAL A 268 -4.83 -3.30 -0.02
N VAL A 269 -5.99 -3.95 -0.17
CA VAL A 269 -7.29 -3.31 0.09
C VAL A 269 -7.45 -2.86 1.55
N PRO A 270 -7.18 -3.69 2.58
CA PRO A 270 -7.25 -3.26 3.98
C PRO A 270 -6.28 -2.10 4.28
N LEU A 271 -5.07 -2.13 3.69
CA LEU A 271 -4.08 -1.08 3.90
C LEU A 271 -4.48 0.24 3.24
N ALA A 272 -5.07 0.19 2.04
CA ALA A 272 -5.60 1.36 1.35
C ALA A 272 -6.80 1.98 2.11
N ILE A 273 -7.70 1.14 2.63
CA ILE A 273 -8.80 1.57 3.49
C ILE A 273 -8.26 2.23 4.76
N ALA A 274 -7.30 1.60 5.45
CA ALA A 274 -6.69 2.15 6.65
C ALA A 274 -6.01 3.50 6.38
N ALA A 275 -5.32 3.63 5.24
CA ALA A 275 -4.72 4.88 4.79
C ALA A 275 -5.78 5.98 4.54
N LEU A 276 -6.88 5.65 3.86
CA LEU A 276 -7.98 6.60 3.62
C LEU A 276 -8.65 7.04 4.93
N VAL A 277 -8.87 6.11 5.87
CA VAL A 277 -9.39 6.42 7.21
C VAL A 277 -8.43 7.34 7.95
N ALA A 278 -7.12 7.05 7.92
CA ALA A 278 -6.11 7.91 8.55
C ALA A 278 -6.12 9.33 7.96
N VAL A 279 -6.19 9.47 6.62
CA VAL A 279 -6.32 10.77 5.95
C VAL A 279 -7.61 11.48 6.35
N GLY A 280 -8.74 10.77 6.39
CA GLY A 280 -10.02 11.31 6.86
C GLY A 280 -9.94 11.84 8.29
N LEU A 281 -9.31 11.08 9.20
CA LEU A 281 -9.09 11.50 10.59
C LEU A 281 -8.18 12.73 10.69
N LEU A 282 -7.15 12.83 9.83
CA LEU A 282 -6.28 14.01 9.76
C LEU A 282 -7.03 15.26 9.34
N ILE A 283 -7.89 15.14 8.32
CA ILE A 283 -8.73 16.25 7.85
C ILE A 283 -9.71 16.65 8.94
N VAL A 284 -10.40 15.70 9.57
CA VAL A 284 -11.32 15.98 10.67
C VAL A 284 -10.60 16.67 11.84
N TYR A 285 -9.45 16.14 12.28
CA TYR A 285 -8.63 16.79 13.31
C TYR A 285 -8.27 18.22 12.92
N GLY A 286 -7.79 18.42 11.70
CA GLY A 286 -7.43 19.73 11.18
C GLY A 286 -8.59 20.74 11.15
N LEU A 287 -9.76 20.30 10.68
CA LEU A 287 -10.98 21.10 10.69
C LEU A 287 -11.44 21.43 12.12
N THR A 288 -11.30 20.48 13.05
CA THR A 288 -11.64 20.72 14.47
C THR A 288 -10.70 21.72 15.11
N MET A 289 -9.39 21.65 14.82
CA MET A 289 -8.40 22.63 15.28
C MET A 289 -8.66 24.01 14.67
N LEU A 290 -9.00 24.06 13.38
CA LEU A 290 -9.39 25.30 12.72
C LEU A 290 -10.63 25.91 13.38
N GLY A 291 -11.70 25.14 13.59
CA GLY A 291 -12.90 25.61 14.27
C GLY A 291 -12.65 26.07 15.71
N ALA A 292 -11.82 25.31 16.46
CA ALA A 292 -11.40 25.67 17.80
C ALA A 292 -10.58 26.97 17.82
N SER A 293 -9.66 27.15 16.87
CA SER A 293 -8.82 28.34 16.78
C SER A 293 -9.59 29.65 16.61
N ARG A 294 -10.84 29.60 16.11
CA ARG A 294 -11.69 30.79 15.94
C ARG A 294 -12.42 31.20 17.21
N ARG A 295 -12.27 30.46 18.30
CA ARG A 295 -12.97 30.68 19.57
C ARG A 295 -11.96 30.82 20.70
N GLU A 296 -12.36 31.49 21.78
CA GLU A 296 -11.59 31.49 23.02
C GLU A 296 -12.11 30.39 23.96
N PRO A 297 -11.23 29.72 24.73
CA PRO A 297 -11.65 28.65 25.64
C PRO A 297 -12.68 29.11 26.69
N ARG A 298 -13.73 28.29 26.91
CA ARG A 298 -14.78 28.57 27.91
C ARG A 298 -14.19 28.63 29.33
N GLY A 299 -14.66 29.57 30.15
CA GLY A 299 -14.12 29.85 31.48
C GLY A 299 -13.06 30.97 31.53
N ARG A 300 -12.52 31.40 30.36
CA ARG A 300 -11.51 32.48 30.28
C ARG A 300 -12.07 33.87 29.99
N ARG A 301 -13.34 33.98 29.58
CA ARG A 301 -14.03 35.27 29.35
C ARG A 301 -14.19 36.14 30.61
N ARG A 302 -13.98 35.59 31.80
CA ARG A 302 -14.09 36.34 33.06
C ARG A 302 -12.81 37.09 33.47
N ARG A 303 -11.70 36.95 32.73
CA ARG A 303 -10.38 37.48 33.13
C ARG A 303 -9.53 38.09 32.00
N ALA A 304 -10.03 38.21 30.77
CA ALA A 304 -9.34 39.02 29.77
C ALA A 304 -9.81 40.47 29.90
N PRO A 305 -8.98 41.42 30.35
CA PRO A 305 -9.30 42.82 30.11
C PRO A 305 -9.29 43.02 28.60
N MET A 306 -10.41 43.50 28.08
CA MET A 306 -10.44 44.20 26.80
C MET A 306 -9.34 45.27 26.84
N ALA A 307 -8.66 45.49 25.71
CA ALA A 307 -7.66 46.53 25.52
C ALA A 307 -8.06 47.86 26.19
N SER A 308 -7.62 48.07 27.42
CA SER A 308 -7.57 49.38 28.07
C SER A 308 -6.23 49.99 27.71
N ALA A 309 -6.21 51.28 27.40
CA ALA A 309 -5.06 52.05 26.93
C ALA A 309 -3.94 52.24 27.98
N SER A 310 -3.88 51.41 29.01
CA SER A 310 -2.85 51.40 30.05
C SER A 310 -2.35 49.97 30.24
N PRO A 311 -1.02 49.73 30.30
CA PRO A 311 -0.49 48.39 30.58
C PRO A 311 -1.04 47.90 31.93
N PRO A 312 -1.56 46.66 32.02
CA PRO A 312 -2.00 46.12 33.30
C PRO A 312 -0.82 46.12 34.27
N ALA A 313 -1.06 46.52 35.53
CA ALA A 313 -0.06 46.58 36.60
C ALA A 313 0.82 45.30 36.68
N ALA A 314 0.29 44.14 36.27
CA ALA A 314 0.99 42.86 36.19
C ALA A 314 2.26 42.86 35.30
N ALA A 315 2.35 43.70 34.26
CA ALA A 315 3.56 43.77 33.41
C ALA A 315 4.74 44.46 34.12
N HIS A 316 4.46 45.36 35.06
CA HIS A 316 5.48 46.06 35.85
C HIS A 316 6.03 45.20 37.00
N GLU A 317 5.33 44.12 37.38
CA GLU A 317 5.79 43.18 38.42
C GLU A 317 6.69 42.05 37.89
N LEU A 318 6.63 41.73 36.59
CA LEU A 318 7.40 40.63 36.00
C LEU A 318 8.76 41.09 35.50
N PHE A 319 9.82 40.39 35.89
CA PHE A 319 11.16 40.58 35.36
C PHE A 319 11.45 39.57 34.25
N PHE A 320 11.82 40.05 33.06
CA PHE A 320 12.10 39.18 31.92
C PHE A 320 13.61 38.95 31.74
N VAL A 321 14.01 37.73 31.42
CA VAL A 321 15.41 37.40 31.12
C VAL A 321 15.51 36.75 29.76
N PHE A 322 16.00 37.49 28.77
CA PHE A 322 16.23 36.99 27.43
C PHE A 322 17.50 36.14 27.39
N LEU A 323 17.39 34.89 26.92
CA LEU A 323 18.49 33.99 26.63
C LEU A 323 18.71 33.93 25.12
N LEU A 324 19.88 34.39 24.67
CA LEU A 324 20.30 34.41 23.27
C LEU A 324 21.44 33.42 23.05
N PRO A 325 21.16 32.14 22.74
CA PRO A 325 22.19 31.17 22.39
C PRO A 325 22.81 31.51 21.03
N CYS A 326 24.13 31.62 21.01
CA CYS A 326 24.94 32.02 19.87
C CYS A 326 26.04 30.98 19.60
N LEU A 327 26.29 30.73 18.31
CA LEU A 327 27.44 29.99 17.83
C LEU A 327 27.71 30.47 16.41
N ASN A 328 28.70 31.32 16.17
CA ASN A 328 29.00 31.94 14.87
C ASN A 328 27.90 32.89 14.35
N GLU A 329 27.42 33.82 15.18
CA GLU A 329 26.29 34.73 14.89
C GLU A 329 26.72 36.21 14.72
N GLU A 330 27.98 36.49 14.38
CA GLU A 330 28.54 37.84 14.22
C GLU A 330 27.69 38.72 13.28
N LYS A 331 27.18 38.12 12.21
CA LYS A 331 26.39 38.79 11.15
C LYS A 331 25.06 39.37 11.61
N VAL A 332 24.51 38.91 12.73
CA VAL A 332 23.14 39.24 13.18
C VAL A 332 23.07 39.77 14.61
N ILE A 333 24.04 39.39 15.47
CA ILE A 333 23.92 39.59 16.92
C ILE A 333 23.76 41.05 17.34
N LEU A 334 24.51 41.99 16.74
CA LEU A 334 24.43 43.42 17.09
C LEU A 334 23.06 44.01 16.76
N ASN A 335 22.50 43.67 15.60
CA ASN A 335 21.17 44.15 15.21
C ASN A 335 20.08 43.55 16.12
N SER A 336 20.22 42.29 16.52
CA SER A 336 19.29 41.63 17.45
C SER A 336 19.36 42.26 18.85
N LEU A 337 20.56 42.54 19.36
CA LEU A 337 20.73 43.26 20.63
C LEU A 337 20.11 44.65 20.57
N ARG A 338 20.39 45.45 19.54
CA ARG A 338 19.78 46.79 19.38
C ARG A 338 18.25 46.73 19.40
N ARG A 339 17.64 45.76 18.72
CA ARG A 339 16.17 45.58 18.70
C ARG A 339 15.63 45.18 20.07
N LEU A 340 16.27 44.24 20.76
CA LEU A 340 15.85 43.83 22.10
C LEU A 340 15.98 44.98 23.10
N LEU A 341 17.08 45.74 23.06
CA LEU A 341 17.30 46.89 23.93
C LEU A 341 16.37 48.06 23.63
N SER A 342 15.73 48.08 22.45
CA SER A 342 14.70 49.05 22.06
C SER A 342 13.28 48.67 22.48
N LEU A 343 13.08 47.49 23.09
CA LEU A 343 11.77 47.10 23.63
C LEU A 343 11.32 48.10 24.71
N PRO A 344 10.01 48.41 24.79
CA PRO A 344 9.49 49.31 25.80
C PRO A 344 9.62 48.70 27.21
N GLY A 345 10.11 49.52 28.15
CA GLY A 345 10.31 49.15 29.55
C GLY A 345 11.75 48.78 29.89
N GLU A 346 12.08 48.77 31.18
CA GLU A 346 13.45 48.51 31.68
C GLU A 346 13.55 47.22 32.52
N ASN A 347 12.44 46.56 32.80
CA ASN A 347 12.39 45.38 33.68
C ASN A 347 12.78 44.08 32.94
N PHE A 348 13.92 44.10 32.23
CA PHE A 348 14.47 42.92 31.60
C PHE A 348 16.00 42.93 31.50
N GLY A 349 16.59 41.74 31.48
CA GLY A 349 18.01 41.50 31.16
C GLY A 349 18.16 40.63 29.90
N VAL A 350 19.31 40.73 29.24
CA VAL A 350 19.68 39.98 28.03
C VAL A 350 20.98 39.22 28.27
N MET A 351 20.86 37.90 28.43
CA MET A 351 22.00 36.99 28.51
C MET A 351 22.33 36.42 27.15
N VAL A 352 23.46 36.85 26.60
CA VAL A 352 24.03 36.27 25.37
C VAL A 352 24.92 35.11 25.74
N ILE A 353 24.67 33.94 25.17
CA ILE A 353 25.38 32.69 25.48
C ILE A 353 26.20 32.33 24.25
N ASP A 354 27.48 32.67 24.25
CA ASP A 354 28.43 32.26 23.23
C ASP A 354 28.88 30.81 23.49
N ASP A 355 28.38 29.86 22.70
CA ASP A 355 28.65 28.43 22.83
C ASP A 355 29.96 28.02 22.15
N GLY A 356 30.98 28.87 22.29
CA GLY A 356 32.30 28.74 21.70
C GLY A 356 32.30 29.06 20.21
N SER A 357 32.00 30.30 19.81
CA SER A 357 32.06 30.74 18.40
C SER A 357 33.50 30.82 17.86
N ASP A 358 33.66 30.56 16.56
CA ASP A 358 34.90 30.72 15.78
C ASP A 358 35.02 32.13 15.16
N ASP A 359 33.93 32.89 15.09
CA ASP A 359 33.86 34.22 14.49
C ASP A 359 33.90 35.35 15.54
N GLY A 360 33.69 36.60 15.10
CA GLY A 360 33.72 37.78 15.97
C GLY A 360 32.53 37.92 16.94
N THR A 361 31.65 36.92 17.09
CA THR A 361 30.41 37.02 17.90
C THR A 361 30.68 37.55 19.31
N ALA A 362 31.61 36.93 20.04
CA ALA A 362 31.89 37.32 21.43
C ALA A 362 32.47 38.74 21.51
N ALA A 363 33.36 39.12 20.59
CA ALA A 363 33.94 40.46 20.52
C ALA A 363 32.87 41.52 20.24
N ALA A 364 31.96 41.23 19.31
CA ALA A 364 30.83 42.11 18.99
C ALA A 364 29.93 42.35 20.22
N VAL A 365 29.63 41.32 21.01
CA VAL A 365 28.81 41.44 22.22
C VAL A 365 29.54 42.22 23.32
N ARG A 366 30.84 41.99 23.52
CA ARG A 366 31.64 42.75 24.51
C ARG A 366 31.67 44.26 24.20
N GLY A 367 31.56 44.64 22.94
CA GLY A 367 31.50 46.04 22.51
C GLY A 367 30.16 46.74 22.82
N VAL A 368 29.14 46.03 23.33
CA VAL A 368 27.84 46.61 23.67
C VAL A 368 27.86 47.14 25.11
N ALA A 369 27.95 48.46 25.26
CA ALA A 369 27.92 49.15 26.55
C ALA A 369 26.48 49.39 27.04
N ASP A 370 25.80 48.33 27.49
CA ASP A 370 24.48 48.41 28.14
C ASP A 370 24.43 47.41 29.32
N GLU A 371 24.10 47.90 30.51
CA GLU A 371 24.12 47.10 31.75
C GLU A 371 23.11 45.93 31.76
N ARG A 372 22.10 45.99 30.88
CA ARG A 372 21.13 44.92 30.69
C ARG A 372 21.73 43.76 29.90
N VAL A 373 22.87 43.91 29.24
CA VAL A 373 23.51 42.85 28.45
C VAL A 373 24.60 42.16 29.25
N ARG A 374 24.54 40.83 29.32
CA ARG A 374 25.61 40.00 29.89
C ARG A 374 26.04 38.94 28.89
N LEU A 375 27.35 38.81 28.70
CA LEU A 375 27.95 37.74 27.90
C LEU A 375 28.37 36.58 28.80
N MET A 376 27.90 35.38 28.46
CA MET A 376 28.39 34.12 28.99
C MET A 376 29.09 33.36 27.87
N GLN A 377 30.38 33.06 28.04
CA GLN A 377 31.13 32.25 27.08
C GLN A 377 31.32 30.83 27.61
N ARG A 378 31.06 29.83 26.76
CA ARG A 378 31.38 28.43 27.03
C ARG A 378 32.58 28.05 26.18
N THR A 379 33.48 27.24 26.74
CA THR A 379 34.67 26.73 26.03
C THR A 379 34.63 25.19 25.92
N PRO A 380 35.21 24.60 24.86
CA PRO A 380 35.39 23.15 24.78
C PRO A 380 36.15 22.60 26.02
N PRO A 381 35.83 21.39 26.51
CA PRO A 381 34.91 20.41 25.93
C PRO A 381 33.43 20.67 26.24
N ASN A 382 33.11 21.67 27.06
CA ASN A 382 31.76 21.95 27.55
C ASN A 382 30.91 22.76 26.55
N ALA A 383 31.53 23.43 25.59
CA ALA A 383 30.87 24.13 24.49
C ALA A 383 30.42 23.20 23.35
N ARG A 384 29.51 23.68 22.49
CA ARG A 384 29.02 23.01 21.27
C ARG A 384 28.34 21.66 21.49
N GLN A 385 27.82 21.42 22.69
CA GLN A 385 27.08 20.20 23.03
C GLN A 385 25.57 20.27 22.66
N GLY A 386 25.14 21.38 22.06
CA GLY A 386 23.76 21.63 21.64
C GLY A 386 23.10 22.76 22.43
N LYS A 387 22.06 23.36 21.83
CA LYS A 387 21.37 24.55 22.36
C LYS A 387 20.84 24.34 23.79
N GLY A 388 20.27 23.16 24.09
CA GLY A 388 19.76 22.84 25.43
C GLY A 388 20.82 22.94 26.53
N GLU A 389 22.03 22.43 26.29
CA GLU A 389 23.13 22.52 27.27
C GLU A 389 23.61 23.96 27.49
N ALA A 390 23.58 24.79 26.43
CA ALA A 390 23.91 26.20 26.54
C ALA A 390 22.88 26.96 27.40
N LEU A 391 21.59 26.64 27.21
CA LEU A 391 20.49 27.21 28.01
C LEU A 391 20.54 26.74 29.47
N ASN A 392 20.85 25.47 29.74
CA ASN A 392 21.05 24.96 31.10
C ASN A 392 22.17 25.72 31.81
N ALA A 393 23.32 25.89 31.15
CA ALA A 393 24.45 26.61 31.70
C ALA A 393 24.11 28.08 32.02
N ALA A 394 23.29 28.72 31.18
CA ALA A 394 22.81 30.07 31.43
C ALA A 394 21.86 30.16 32.63
N ILE A 395 20.95 29.19 32.83
CA ILE A 395 20.08 29.17 34.03
C ILE A 395 20.87 28.97 35.32
N ALA A 396 21.89 28.10 35.29
CA ALA A 396 22.80 27.93 36.42
C ALA A 396 23.50 29.26 36.74
N ARG A 397 24.11 29.89 35.73
CA ARG A 397 24.81 31.18 35.87
C ARG A 397 23.90 32.33 36.30
N LEU A 398 22.65 32.34 35.83
CA LEU A 398 21.63 33.32 36.22
C LEU A 398 21.24 33.19 37.69
N SER A 399 21.17 31.96 38.21
CA SER A 399 20.82 31.69 39.61
C SER A 399 21.85 32.24 40.59
N GLU A 400 23.11 32.40 40.15
CA GLU A 400 24.20 33.03 40.91
C GLU A 400 24.29 34.56 40.69
N SER A 401 23.41 35.12 39.86
CA SER A 401 23.56 36.49 39.38
C SER A 401 22.67 37.46 40.14
N SER A 402 23.14 38.71 40.29
CA SER A 402 22.38 39.80 40.94
C SER A 402 21.06 40.14 40.25
N TRP A 403 20.79 39.62 39.04
CA TRP A 403 19.50 39.83 38.37
C TRP A 403 18.35 39.11 39.08
N LEU A 404 18.62 38.00 39.78
CA LEU A 404 17.59 37.20 40.45
C LEU A 404 17.59 37.37 41.98
N GLU A 405 18.55 38.11 42.53
CA GLU A 405 18.67 38.33 43.96
C GLU A 405 17.43 39.04 44.52
N GLY A 406 16.85 38.51 45.60
CA GLY A 406 15.65 39.05 46.23
C GLY A 406 14.35 38.94 45.41
N ARG A 407 14.37 38.33 44.22
CA ARG A 407 13.20 38.20 43.35
C ARG A 407 12.53 36.84 43.50
N ASP A 408 11.20 36.85 43.59
CA ASP A 408 10.39 35.63 43.56
C ASP A 408 10.52 34.90 42.20
N PRO A 409 10.93 33.62 42.16
CA PRO A 409 10.99 32.83 40.93
C PRO A 409 9.66 32.73 40.17
N ASP A 410 8.51 32.93 40.82
CA ASP A 410 7.22 32.99 40.14
C ASP A 410 7.00 34.28 39.34
N ARG A 411 7.79 35.32 39.63
CA ARG A 411 7.76 36.64 38.98
C ARG A 411 8.87 36.85 37.95
N ILE A 412 9.71 35.83 37.73
CA ILE A 412 10.75 35.84 36.72
C ILE A 412 10.31 35.02 35.50
N VAL A 413 10.38 35.63 34.32
CA VAL A 413 10.07 34.99 33.04
C VAL A 413 11.32 34.90 32.19
N VAL A 414 11.80 33.67 31.98
CA VAL A 414 12.91 33.35 31.09
C VAL A 414 12.40 33.30 29.66
N VAL A 415 13.03 34.05 28.76
CA VAL A 415 12.63 34.16 27.35
C VAL A 415 13.70 33.58 26.45
N VAL A 416 13.42 32.57 25.65
CA VAL A 416 14.37 32.04 24.67
C VAL A 416 14.11 32.68 23.31
N VAL A 417 15.13 33.36 22.78
CA VAL A 417 15.09 34.02 21.47
C VAL A 417 16.36 33.64 20.71
N ASP A 418 16.21 33.20 19.46
CA ASP A 418 17.38 32.91 18.61
C ASP A 418 18.15 34.20 18.28
N ALA A 419 19.45 34.10 17.98
CA ALA A 419 20.31 35.25 17.72
C ALA A 419 19.89 36.11 16.52
N ASP A 420 19.03 35.61 15.62
CA ASP A 420 18.42 36.34 14.49
C ASP A 420 16.94 36.74 14.74
N GLY A 421 16.42 36.46 15.93
CA GLY A 421 15.04 36.71 16.32
C GLY A 421 14.75 38.20 16.55
N ARG A 422 13.65 38.67 15.96
CA ARG A 422 13.12 40.03 16.13
C ARG A 422 11.76 39.93 16.83
N VAL A 423 11.74 40.19 18.12
CA VAL A 423 10.52 40.14 18.92
C VAL A 423 9.67 41.38 18.65
N ASP A 424 8.36 41.24 18.47
CA ASP A 424 7.47 42.41 18.30
C ASP A 424 7.59 43.36 19.51
N PRO A 425 7.59 44.69 19.33
CA PRO A 425 7.78 45.65 20.43
C PRO A 425 6.80 45.47 21.60
N HIS A 426 5.56 45.09 21.32
CA HIS A 426 4.52 44.89 22.34
C HIS A 426 4.51 43.48 22.95
N SER A 427 5.49 42.62 22.66
CA SER A 427 5.46 41.21 23.07
C SER A 427 5.43 41.03 24.59
N LEU A 428 6.21 41.80 25.34
CA LEU A 428 6.23 41.71 26.81
C LEU A 428 4.86 42.04 27.41
N SER A 429 4.26 43.17 26.98
CA SER A 429 2.92 43.58 27.41
C SER A 429 1.82 42.61 26.95
N ALA A 430 1.98 41.95 25.80
CA ALA A 430 1.02 40.97 25.29
C ALA A 430 1.07 39.63 26.04
N VAL A 431 2.27 39.23 26.49
CA VAL A 431 2.50 37.95 27.17
C VAL A 431 2.26 38.05 28.68
N ALA A 432 2.62 39.17 29.33
CA ALA A 432 2.50 39.35 30.77
C ALA A 432 1.13 38.94 31.37
N PRO A 433 -0.04 39.27 30.76
CA PRO A 433 -1.34 38.89 31.30
C PRO A 433 -1.57 37.38 31.44
N TYR A 434 -0.86 36.56 30.66
CA TYR A 434 -0.99 35.10 30.74
C TYR A 434 -0.38 34.54 32.04
N PHE A 435 0.67 35.18 32.58
CA PHE A 435 1.34 34.75 33.81
C PHE A 435 0.63 35.20 35.08
N ALA A 436 -0.45 35.98 34.99
CA ALA A 436 -1.33 36.27 36.13
C ALA A 436 -2.03 35.01 36.67
N ASP A 437 -2.13 33.95 35.85
CA ASP A 437 -2.53 32.62 36.31
C ASP A 437 -1.29 31.88 36.86
N PRO A 438 -1.23 31.56 38.16
CA PRO A 438 -0.08 30.89 38.77
C PRO A 438 0.11 29.45 38.26
N THR A 439 -0.82 28.89 37.49
CA THR A 439 -0.65 27.56 36.88
C THR A 439 0.02 27.59 35.50
N VAL A 440 0.22 28.78 34.92
CA VAL A 440 0.88 28.94 33.60
C VAL A 440 2.39 28.90 33.77
N GLY A 441 3.00 27.81 33.29
CA GLY A 441 4.45 27.63 33.32
C GLY A 441 5.14 28.17 32.07
N ALA A 442 4.44 28.24 30.93
CA ALA A 442 5.01 28.75 29.69
C ALA A 442 3.99 29.40 28.75
N VAL A 443 4.46 30.33 27.92
CA VAL A 443 3.71 31.00 26.86
C VAL A 443 4.55 31.01 25.58
N GLN A 444 3.99 30.52 24.48
CA GLN A 444 4.58 30.60 23.15
C GLN A 444 3.95 31.77 22.37
N ILE A 445 4.77 32.61 21.73
CA ILE A 445 4.28 33.62 20.76
C ILE A 445 4.32 33.07 19.33
N GLY A 446 3.68 33.75 18.38
CA GLY A 446 3.74 33.38 16.97
C GLY A 446 5.16 33.43 16.40
N VAL A 447 5.41 32.71 15.30
CA VAL A 447 6.68 32.79 14.55
C VAL A 447 6.38 33.28 13.15
N ARG A 448 7.20 34.21 12.67
CA ARG A 448 7.07 34.88 11.38
C ARG A 448 8.42 34.88 10.65
N ILE A 449 8.41 34.84 9.32
CA ILE A 449 9.65 34.88 8.52
C ILE A 449 9.91 36.30 8.03
N ASN A 450 10.96 36.96 8.53
CA ASN A 450 11.24 38.37 8.23
C ASN A 450 11.58 38.61 6.74
N ASN A 451 12.24 37.66 6.09
CA ASN A 451 12.66 37.69 4.70
C ASN A 451 11.69 36.95 3.75
N ARG A 452 10.41 36.81 4.15
CA ARG A 452 9.36 36.11 3.37
C ARG A 452 9.08 36.71 1.99
N GLU A 453 9.59 37.92 1.72
CA GLU A 453 9.44 38.60 0.44
C GLU A 453 10.63 38.33 -0.50
N MET A 454 11.77 37.88 0.04
CA MET A 454 12.98 37.63 -0.75
C MET A 454 12.86 36.40 -1.65
N SER A 455 12.10 35.38 -1.24
CA SER A 455 11.92 34.18 -2.05
C SER A 455 10.61 33.47 -1.76
N ARG A 456 10.14 32.72 -2.76
CA ARG A 456 8.97 31.83 -2.60
C ARG A 456 9.21 30.79 -1.50
N LEU A 457 10.44 30.29 -1.35
CA LEU A 457 10.79 29.32 -0.30
C LEU A 457 10.67 29.94 1.10
N ALA A 458 11.09 31.18 1.29
CA ALA A 458 10.91 31.91 2.55
C ALA A 458 9.43 32.22 2.81
N ARG A 459 8.65 32.54 1.77
CA ARG A 459 7.19 32.73 1.88
C ARG A 459 6.46 31.46 2.31
N MET A 460 6.85 30.29 1.79
CA MET A 460 6.27 29.00 2.20
C MET A 460 6.58 28.66 3.66
N GLN A 461 7.78 28.99 4.14
CA GLN A 461 8.10 28.88 5.57
C GLN A 461 7.23 29.81 6.42
N ASP A 462 6.98 31.06 6.00
CA ASP A 462 6.06 31.95 6.72
C ASP A 462 4.66 31.38 6.81
N MET A 463 4.16 30.85 5.69
CA MET A 463 2.86 30.22 5.61
C MET A 463 2.78 28.97 6.51
N GLU A 464 3.82 28.14 6.53
CA GLU A 464 3.94 26.99 7.42
C GLU A 464 3.80 27.40 8.89
N PHE A 465 4.58 28.39 9.32
CA PHE A 465 4.55 28.86 10.71
C PHE A 465 3.22 29.49 11.07
N VAL A 466 2.66 30.34 10.21
CA VAL A 466 1.35 30.97 10.46
C VAL A 466 0.25 29.91 10.55
N ILE A 467 0.22 28.92 9.66
CA ILE A 467 -0.77 27.83 9.73
C ILE A 467 -0.57 27.05 11.04
N TYR A 468 0.67 26.68 11.38
CA TYR A 468 0.97 25.97 12.63
C TYR A 468 0.48 26.73 13.86
N THR A 469 0.79 28.03 13.96
CA THR A 469 0.48 28.81 15.16
C THR A 469 -0.99 29.24 15.22
N GLU A 470 -1.57 29.69 14.12
CA GLU A 470 -2.95 30.22 14.08
C GLU A 470 -4.02 29.14 14.03
N VAL A 471 -3.73 27.96 13.48
CA VAL A 471 -4.67 26.84 13.43
C VAL A 471 -4.43 25.91 14.61
N PHE A 472 -3.23 25.35 14.70
CA PHE A 472 -2.96 24.26 15.64
C PHE A 472 -2.65 24.77 17.04
N GLN A 473 -1.70 25.70 17.25
CA GLN A 473 -1.37 26.17 18.61
C GLN A 473 -2.54 26.91 19.27
N ARG A 474 -3.24 27.75 18.51
CA ARG A 474 -4.47 28.40 18.99
C ARG A 474 -5.59 27.40 19.28
N GLY A 475 -5.75 26.37 18.45
CA GLY A 475 -6.67 25.25 18.71
C GLY A 475 -6.34 24.50 20.00
N ARG A 476 -5.05 24.14 20.19
CA ARG A 476 -4.52 23.41 21.35
C ARG A 476 -4.72 24.10 22.69
N ARG A 477 -4.94 25.41 22.72
CA ARG A 477 -5.39 26.12 23.95
C ARG A 477 -6.66 25.52 24.54
N HIS A 478 -7.53 24.92 23.73
CA HIS A 478 -8.75 24.25 24.19
C HIS A 478 -8.50 22.85 24.75
N LEU A 479 -7.42 22.21 24.31
CA LEU A 479 -7.04 20.86 24.75
C LEU A 479 -6.04 20.89 25.92
N GLY A 480 -5.40 22.04 26.16
CA GLY A 480 -4.34 22.17 27.16
C GLY A 480 -3.03 21.53 26.71
N SER A 481 -2.77 21.47 25.40
CA SER A 481 -1.62 20.78 24.79
C SER A 481 -0.70 21.72 24.00
N VAL A 482 -0.69 23.01 24.30
CA VAL A 482 0.16 23.98 23.59
C VAL A 482 1.63 23.56 23.69
N GLY A 483 2.26 23.38 22.53
CA GLY A 483 3.70 23.08 22.44
C GLY A 483 4.55 24.34 22.50
N LEU A 484 5.85 24.18 22.72
CA LEU A 484 6.83 25.26 22.58
C LEU A 484 7.69 25.01 21.33
N GLY A 485 8.13 26.08 20.66
CA GLY A 485 8.75 26.03 19.32
C GLY A 485 10.13 26.69 19.20
N GLY A 486 10.89 26.74 20.30
CA GLY A 486 12.33 27.05 20.30
C GLY A 486 12.71 28.53 20.20
N ASN A 487 11.90 29.34 19.53
CA ASN A 487 12.07 30.79 19.40
C ASN A 487 10.80 31.50 19.90
N GLY A 488 10.96 32.58 20.66
CA GLY A 488 9.83 33.29 21.27
C GLY A 488 9.11 32.46 22.34
N GLN A 489 9.87 31.73 23.16
CA GLN A 489 9.33 30.95 24.27
C GLN A 489 9.48 31.76 25.56
N PHE A 490 8.41 31.92 26.32
CA PHE A 490 8.42 32.56 27.64
C PHE A 490 8.12 31.50 28.69
N MET A 491 8.99 31.31 29.67
CA MET A 491 8.83 30.30 30.71
C MET A 491 9.00 30.94 32.08
N ARG A 492 8.10 30.62 33.01
CA ARG A 492 8.28 31.02 34.40
C ARG A 492 9.46 30.27 35.00
N LEU A 493 10.32 30.96 35.75
CA LEU A 493 11.53 30.36 36.31
C LEU A 493 11.20 29.23 37.31
N SER A 494 10.18 29.39 38.15
CA SER A 494 9.71 28.31 39.04
C SER A 494 9.29 27.06 38.28
N ALA A 495 8.66 27.21 37.11
CA ALA A 495 8.27 26.10 36.26
C ALA A 495 9.48 25.37 35.66
N LEU A 496 10.51 26.12 35.23
CA LEU A 496 11.78 25.52 34.80
C LEU A 496 12.45 24.75 35.94
N ARG A 497 12.56 25.36 37.13
CA ARG A 497 13.18 24.74 38.32
C ARG A 497 12.47 23.46 38.76
N SER A 498 11.15 23.37 38.58
CA SER A 498 10.38 22.16 38.90
C SER A 498 10.78 20.92 38.08
N LEU A 499 11.54 21.11 36.98
CA LEU A 499 12.04 20.02 36.14
C LEU A 499 13.47 19.58 36.51
N GLY A 500 14.08 20.19 37.54
CA GLY A 500 15.45 19.92 37.99
C GLY A 500 16.45 20.98 37.56
N GLU A 501 17.73 20.74 37.86
CA GLU A 501 18.85 21.68 37.59
C GLU A 501 19.12 21.89 36.09
N ALA A 502 18.83 20.89 35.26
CA ALA A 502 19.02 20.92 33.82
C ALA A 502 17.66 20.77 33.09
N PRO A 503 16.84 21.84 33.03
CA PRO A 503 15.49 21.75 32.49
C PRO A 503 15.45 21.48 30.99
N TRP A 504 16.50 21.72 30.19
CA TRP A 504 16.54 21.29 28.78
C TRP A 504 17.30 19.97 28.65
N THR A 505 16.74 19.00 27.92
CA THR A 505 17.42 17.72 27.64
C THR A 505 18.24 17.79 26.36
N ARG A 506 19.08 16.77 26.11
CA ARG A 506 19.86 16.59 24.86
C ARG A 506 19.01 16.21 23.63
N SER A 507 17.73 16.58 23.60
CA SER A 507 16.87 16.41 22.43
C SER A 507 17.29 17.36 21.31
N LEU A 508 17.22 16.94 20.04
CA LEU A 508 17.41 17.82 18.89
C LEU A 508 16.28 18.86 18.73
N THR A 509 15.16 18.61 19.41
CA THR A 509 14.02 19.51 19.63
C THR A 509 13.80 19.61 21.14
N GLU A 510 14.72 20.31 21.80
CA GLU A 510 14.72 20.55 23.25
C GLU A 510 13.51 21.36 23.72
N ASP A 511 12.93 22.15 22.82
CA ASP A 511 11.73 22.95 22.98
C ASP A 511 10.45 22.12 23.14
N LEU A 512 10.23 21.18 22.21
CA LEU A 512 9.12 20.23 22.26
C LEU A 512 9.22 19.35 23.52
N ASP A 513 10.42 18.86 23.80
CA ASP A 513 10.70 18.04 24.98
C ASP A 513 10.41 18.81 26.28
N LEU A 514 10.86 20.06 26.40
CA LEU A 514 10.56 20.94 27.52
C LEU A 514 9.05 21.18 27.66
N GLY A 515 8.37 21.53 26.57
CA GLY A 515 6.94 21.81 26.58
C GLY A 515 6.11 20.62 27.09
N ILE A 516 6.43 19.40 26.65
CA ILE A 516 5.77 18.17 27.12
C ILE A 516 6.09 17.90 28.60
N ARG A 517 7.34 18.10 29.03
CA ARG A 517 7.74 17.88 30.43
C ARG A 517 7.06 18.85 31.39
N LEU A 518 6.88 20.12 31.00
CA LEU A 518 6.09 21.09 31.75
C LEU A 518 4.63 20.65 31.88
N LEU A 519 3.98 20.29 30.77
CA LEU A 519 2.57 19.83 30.78
C LEU A 519 2.38 18.59 31.66
N THR A 520 3.31 17.64 31.59
CA THR A 520 3.25 16.40 32.38
C THR A 520 3.70 16.58 33.83
N ALA A 521 4.31 17.72 34.18
CA ALA A 521 4.59 18.13 35.55
C ALA A 521 3.43 18.95 36.17
N GLY A 522 2.32 19.12 35.46
CA GLY A 522 1.13 19.82 35.95
C GLY A 522 1.06 21.30 35.57
N TRP A 523 2.09 21.86 34.92
CA TRP A 523 2.05 23.22 34.41
C TRP A 523 1.16 23.33 33.17
N ARG A 524 0.67 24.54 32.91
CA ARG A 524 -0.05 24.87 31.68
C ARG A 524 0.83 25.69 30.75
N ASN A 525 0.78 25.30 29.49
CA ASN A 525 1.37 26.08 28.40
C ASN A 525 0.26 26.85 27.69
N GLU A 526 0.51 28.11 27.37
CA GLU A 526 -0.40 28.98 26.63
C GLU A 526 0.20 29.47 25.32
N TYR A 527 -0.69 29.94 24.43
CA TYR A 527 -0.30 30.54 23.16
C TYR A 527 -0.82 31.97 23.07
N CYS A 528 0.10 32.92 22.86
CA CYS A 528 -0.19 34.33 22.62
C CYS A 528 -0.21 34.60 21.12
N HIS A 529 -1.41 34.86 20.59
CA HIS A 529 -1.67 35.02 19.16
C HIS A 529 -1.55 36.47 18.66
N THR A 530 -1.34 37.42 19.57
CA THR A 530 -1.24 38.86 19.27
C THR A 530 0.20 39.37 19.15
N ALA A 531 1.19 38.55 19.49
CA ALA A 531 2.61 38.86 19.37
C ALA A 531 3.33 37.76 18.58
N ALA A 532 4.44 38.11 17.93
CA ALA A 532 5.29 37.18 17.23
C ALA A 532 6.78 37.53 17.35
N VAL A 533 7.62 36.50 17.16
CA VAL A 533 9.04 36.65 16.86
C VAL A 533 9.26 36.44 15.36
N HIS A 534 10.03 37.33 14.74
CA HIS A 534 10.38 37.24 13.33
C HIS A 534 11.81 36.74 13.17
N GLN A 535 12.00 35.67 12.41
CA GLN A 535 13.30 35.03 12.19
C GLN A 535 13.65 34.97 10.70
N GLN A 536 14.92 34.70 10.38
CA GLN A 536 15.32 34.52 8.99
C GLN A 536 14.89 33.14 8.47
N GLY A 537 14.20 33.14 7.33
CA GLY A 537 13.86 31.93 6.59
C GLY A 537 15.05 31.43 5.77
N VAL A 538 15.16 30.11 5.62
CA VAL A 538 16.24 29.48 4.84
C VAL A 538 15.90 29.55 3.36
N ILE A 539 16.73 30.23 2.57
CA ILE A 539 16.46 30.46 1.14
C ILE A 539 16.99 29.37 0.20
N GLU A 540 17.79 28.43 0.71
CA GLU A 540 18.28 27.28 -0.04
C GLU A 540 17.57 25.98 0.38
N LEU A 541 16.97 25.27 -0.59
CA LEU A 541 16.20 24.05 -0.33
C LEU A 541 17.03 22.95 0.37
N ARG A 542 18.28 22.72 -0.05
CA ARG A 542 19.15 21.70 0.56
C ARG A 542 19.48 22.02 2.02
N ARG A 543 19.67 23.29 2.37
CA ARG A 543 19.86 23.73 3.77
C ARG A 543 18.57 23.56 4.57
N LEU A 544 17.42 23.88 3.97
CA LEU A 544 16.12 23.73 4.60
C LEU A 544 15.79 22.25 4.88
N ILE A 545 16.00 21.34 3.92
CA ILE A 545 15.84 19.88 4.12
C ILE A 545 16.70 19.41 5.30
N ARG A 546 17.96 19.85 5.40
CA ARG A 546 18.83 19.52 6.55
C ARG A 546 18.22 20.00 7.85
N GLN A 547 17.76 21.24 7.91
CA GLN A 547 17.09 21.80 9.09
C GLN A 547 15.83 20.99 9.47
N ARG A 548 14.96 20.66 8.51
CA ARG A 548 13.73 19.92 8.77
C ARG A 548 13.97 18.46 9.14
N SER A 549 15.02 17.85 8.59
CA SER A 549 15.43 16.50 8.98
C SER A 549 15.85 16.44 10.46
N ARG A 550 16.50 17.49 10.98
CA ARG A 550 16.82 17.62 12.41
C ARG A 550 15.56 17.71 13.28
N TRP A 551 14.58 18.52 12.88
CA TRP A 551 13.32 18.65 13.63
C TRP A 551 12.53 17.34 13.63
N PHE A 552 12.49 16.67 12.48
CA PHE A 552 11.88 15.36 12.33
C PHE A 552 12.56 14.32 13.22
N GLN A 553 13.89 14.28 13.22
CA GLN A 553 14.67 13.40 14.09
C GLN A 553 14.44 13.70 15.57
N GLY A 554 14.36 14.98 15.96
CA GLY A 554 14.01 15.37 17.33
C GLY A 554 12.61 14.92 17.75
N HIS A 555 11.61 15.02 16.86
CA HIS A 555 10.28 14.48 17.12
C HIS A 555 10.30 12.96 17.36
N LEU A 556 11.09 12.21 16.59
CA LEU A 556 11.29 10.77 16.83
C LEU A 556 11.96 10.51 18.19
N GLN A 557 12.94 11.33 18.59
CA GLN A 557 13.56 11.22 19.93
C GLN A 557 12.56 11.50 21.06
N SER A 558 11.61 12.40 20.85
CA SER A 558 10.55 12.70 21.82
C SER A 558 9.55 11.55 22.03
N TRP A 559 9.58 10.47 21.23
CA TRP A 559 8.75 9.28 21.49
C TRP A 559 9.05 8.63 22.84
N LYS A 560 10.26 8.80 23.39
CA LYS A 560 10.60 8.39 24.76
C LYS A 560 9.70 9.02 25.83
N LEU A 561 9.01 10.13 25.51
CA LEU A 561 8.07 10.82 26.39
C LEU A 561 6.65 10.25 26.34
N ILE A 562 6.33 9.34 25.41
CA ILE A 562 4.99 8.73 25.30
C ILE A 562 4.52 8.11 26.63
N PRO A 563 5.33 7.30 27.36
CA PRO A 563 4.92 6.76 28.65
C PRO A 563 4.64 7.86 29.69
N ARG A 564 5.37 8.98 29.64
CA ARG A 564 5.18 10.12 30.53
C ARG A 564 3.88 10.87 30.21
N ILE A 565 3.55 11.05 28.93
CA ILE A 565 2.29 11.65 28.47
C ILE A 565 1.10 10.79 28.92
N LEU A 566 1.18 9.47 28.75
CA LEU A 566 0.10 8.55 29.14
C LEU A 566 -0.18 8.58 30.65
N ARG A 567 0.85 8.81 31.47
CA ARG A 567 0.72 8.88 32.93
C ARG A 567 0.33 10.26 33.45
N GLY A 568 0.96 11.33 32.96
CA GLY A 568 0.90 12.66 33.58
C GLY A 568 0.12 13.73 32.83
N ALA A 569 -0.18 13.56 31.53
CA ALA A 569 -0.88 14.59 30.77
C ALA A 569 -2.41 14.56 31.02
N PRO A 570 -3.08 15.74 31.08
CA PRO A 570 -4.54 15.82 31.12
C PRO A 570 -5.17 15.05 29.96
N ARG A 571 -6.33 14.39 30.20
CA ARG A 571 -7.01 13.55 29.19
C ARG A 571 -7.17 14.20 27.79
N PRO A 572 -7.66 15.44 27.63
CA PRO A 572 -7.78 16.06 26.31
C PRO A 572 -6.42 16.37 25.68
N ALA A 573 -5.43 16.78 26.48
CA ALA A 573 -4.08 17.06 26.02
C ALA A 573 -3.35 15.77 25.58
N ARG A 574 -3.60 14.65 26.26
CA ARG A 574 -2.97 13.35 25.98
C ARG A 574 -3.18 12.92 24.54
N VAL A 575 -4.42 12.97 24.04
CA VAL A 575 -4.74 12.55 22.68
C VAL A 575 -4.02 13.42 21.65
N ASP A 576 -4.03 14.75 21.85
CA ASP A 576 -3.36 15.68 20.96
C ASP A 576 -1.83 15.55 20.98
N LEU A 577 -1.23 15.34 22.16
CA LEU A 577 0.21 15.13 22.28
C LEU A 577 0.65 13.83 21.62
N LEU A 578 -0.11 12.74 21.77
CA LEU A 578 0.17 11.48 21.07
C LEU A 578 0.05 11.63 19.55
N TYR A 579 -0.98 12.34 19.09
CA TYR A 579 -1.13 12.70 17.68
C TYR A 579 0.04 13.57 17.17
N HIS A 580 0.45 14.57 17.96
CA HIS A 580 1.56 15.45 17.58
C HIS A 580 2.87 14.65 17.46
N LEU A 581 3.14 13.75 18.40
CA LEU A 581 4.30 12.86 18.34
C LEU A 581 4.21 11.80 17.24
N SER A 582 3.02 11.38 16.81
CA SER A 582 2.87 10.44 15.68
C SER A 582 2.96 11.11 14.31
N SER A 583 2.95 12.44 14.23
CA SER A 583 3.03 13.18 12.97
C SER A 583 4.22 12.79 12.05
N PRO A 584 5.43 12.45 12.53
CA PRO A 584 6.50 11.95 11.66
C PRO A 584 6.11 10.64 10.96
N ALA A 585 5.50 9.70 11.69
CA ALA A 585 5.06 8.42 11.10
C ALA A 585 3.94 8.65 10.06
N LEU A 586 2.99 9.53 10.37
CA LEU A 586 1.90 9.89 9.46
C LEU A 586 2.42 10.56 8.18
N LEU A 587 3.44 11.41 8.28
CA LEU A 587 4.10 12.01 7.12
C LEU A 587 4.81 10.97 6.25
N LEU A 588 5.49 9.98 6.85
CA LEU A 588 6.13 8.89 6.09
C LEU A 588 5.09 8.02 5.39
N ILE A 589 3.99 7.66 6.06
CA ILE A 589 2.87 6.94 5.46
C ILE A 589 2.28 7.76 4.29
N GLY A 590 2.04 9.06 4.51
CA GLY A 590 1.59 9.98 3.46
C GLY A 590 2.53 10.07 2.25
N SER A 591 3.85 9.95 2.47
CA SER A 591 4.83 9.92 1.38
C SER A 591 4.68 8.69 0.48
N LEU A 592 4.36 7.52 1.07
CA LEU A 592 4.11 6.28 0.32
C LEU A 592 2.80 6.37 -0.48
N LEU A 593 1.76 7.00 0.08
CA LEU A 593 0.51 7.27 -0.64
C LEU A 593 0.72 8.22 -1.81
N THR A 594 1.53 9.26 -1.61
CA THR A 594 1.88 10.22 -2.68
C THR A 594 2.67 9.54 -3.80
N ALA A 595 3.61 8.66 -3.47
CA ALA A 595 4.35 7.87 -4.46
C ALA A 595 3.41 6.93 -5.24
N SER A 596 2.48 6.26 -4.55
CA SER A 596 1.45 5.42 -5.18
C SER A 596 0.57 6.21 -6.15
N PHE A 597 0.15 7.42 -5.76
CA PHE A 597 -0.59 8.32 -6.62
C PHE A 597 0.22 8.74 -7.86
N ALA A 598 1.50 9.08 -7.69
CA ALA A 598 2.38 9.42 -8.81
C ALA A 598 2.51 8.27 -9.81
N CYS A 599 2.67 7.02 -9.33
CA CYS A 599 2.66 5.83 -10.19
C CYS A 599 1.32 5.66 -10.92
N SER A 600 0.20 5.91 -10.23
CA SER A 600 -1.15 5.82 -10.83
C SER A 600 -1.38 6.88 -11.91
N LEU A 601 -0.85 8.09 -11.71
CA LEU A 601 -0.90 9.18 -12.68
C LEU A 601 -0.05 8.85 -13.93
N LEU A 602 1.14 8.27 -13.75
CA LEU A 602 1.96 7.76 -14.86
C LEU A 602 1.23 6.65 -15.63
N GLY A 603 0.57 5.73 -14.94
CA GLY A 603 -0.28 4.70 -15.56
C GLY A 603 -1.45 5.29 -16.35
N SER A 604 -1.99 6.43 -15.92
CA SER A 604 -3.04 7.14 -16.66
C SER A 604 -2.51 7.72 -17.98
N GLY A 605 -1.22 8.07 -18.06
CA GLY A 605 -0.57 8.47 -19.31
C GLY A 605 -0.54 7.32 -20.34
N VAL A 606 -0.38 6.08 -19.88
CA VAL A 606 -0.48 4.88 -20.73
C VAL A 606 -1.91 4.72 -21.26
N VAL A 607 -2.91 4.84 -20.37
CA VAL A 607 -4.33 4.79 -20.75
C VAL A 607 -4.69 5.87 -21.78
N ALA A 608 -4.11 7.08 -21.65
CA ALA A 608 -4.28 8.16 -22.61
C ALA A 608 -3.66 7.83 -23.98
N ALA A 609 -2.45 7.26 -23.97
CA ALA A 609 -1.73 6.87 -25.18
C ALA A 609 -2.45 5.77 -25.96
N ASP A 610 -3.17 4.89 -25.25
CA ASP A 610 -4.01 3.84 -25.82
C ASP A 610 -5.42 4.35 -26.24
N GLY A 611 -5.64 5.67 -26.24
CA GLY A 611 -6.90 6.30 -26.68
C GLY A 611 -8.04 6.28 -25.66
N GLY A 612 -7.79 5.82 -24.43
CA GLY A 612 -8.75 5.85 -23.32
C GLY A 612 -8.84 7.24 -22.67
N ASN A 613 -9.91 7.49 -21.90
CA ASN A 613 -10.00 8.71 -21.08
C ASN A 613 -9.15 8.55 -19.80
N PRO A 614 -8.03 9.27 -19.66
CA PRO A 614 -7.15 9.13 -18.50
C PRO A 614 -7.65 9.89 -17.27
N LEU A 615 -8.66 10.76 -17.42
CA LEU A 615 -9.16 11.66 -16.38
C LEU A 615 -10.52 11.18 -15.88
N GLY A 616 -10.51 10.44 -14.76
CA GLY A 616 -11.71 10.03 -14.04
C GLY A 616 -12.03 10.91 -12.82
N TRP A 617 -13.17 10.64 -12.17
CA TRP A 617 -13.59 11.30 -10.91
C TRP A 617 -12.52 11.24 -9.81
N TRP A 618 -11.66 10.21 -9.85
CA TRP A 618 -10.57 10.02 -8.90
C TRP A 618 -9.55 11.17 -8.94
N VAL A 619 -9.31 11.80 -10.10
CA VAL A 619 -8.40 12.95 -10.23
C VAL A 619 -8.90 14.13 -9.42
N LEU A 620 -10.19 14.47 -9.57
CA LEU A 620 -10.83 15.55 -8.82
C LEU A 620 -10.87 15.26 -7.32
N SER A 621 -11.20 14.02 -6.94
CA SER A 621 -11.21 13.60 -5.54
C SER A 621 -9.82 13.67 -4.91
N THR A 622 -8.77 13.22 -5.61
CA THR A 622 -7.40 13.31 -5.08
C THR A 622 -6.91 14.75 -5.02
N TYR A 623 -7.25 15.57 -6.02
CA TYR A 623 -6.97 17.00 -5.97
C TYR A 623 -7.63 17.67 -4.75
N ALA A 624 -8.92 17.40 -4.53
CA ALA A 624 -9.65 17.94 -3.38
C ALA A 624 -9.05 17.48 -2.05
N LEU A 625 -8.62 16.23 -1.93
CA LEU A 625 -7.97 15.70 -0.72
C LEU A 625 -6.58 16.31 -0.49
N ALA A 626 -5.77 16.46 -1.54
CA ALA A 626 -4.39 16.95 -1.43
C ALA A 626 -4.32 18.48 -1.24
N PHE A 627 -5.12 19.22 -2.00
CA PHE A 627 -5.06 20.69 -2.04
C PHE A 627 -6.14 21.36 -1.19
N GLY A 628 -7.29 20.72 -0.96
CA GLY A 628 -8.42 21.30 -0.22
C GLY A 628 -8.04 21.80 1.18
N PRO A 629 -7.38 20.99 2.03
CA PRO A 629 -6.93 21.45 3.35
C PRO A 629 -5.95 22.64 3.27
N ALA A 630 -5.02 22.62 2.30
CA ALA A 630 -4.06 23.71 2.12
C ALA A 630 -4.76 25.02 1.72
N VAL A 631 -5.71 24.96 0.78
CA VAL A 631 -6.53 26.11 0.39
C VAL A 631 -7.33 26.63 1.58
N LEU A 632 -7.95 25.74 2.36
CA LEU A 632 -8.71 26.14 3.55
C LEU A 632 -7.83 26.80 4.61
N TYR A 633 -6.67 26.22 4.93
CA TYR A 633 -5.74 26.84 5.88
C TYR A 633 -5.12 28.13 5.35
N SER A 634 -4.94 28.25 4.03
CA SER A 634 -4.44 29.49 3.42
C SER A 634 -5.37 30.68 3.63
N TYR A 635 -6.67 30.45 3.87
CA TYR A 635 -7.58 31.53 4.28
C TYR A 635 -7.11 32.21 5.58
N THR A 636 -6.52 31.44 6.50
CA THR A 636 -5.95 31.98 7.74
C THR A 636 -4.70 32.82 7.50
N TYR A 637 -3.92 32.44 6.49
CA TYR A 637 -2.78 33.21 6.02
C TYR A 637 -3.23 34.51 5.37
N TRP A 638 -4.26 34.46 4.51
CA TRP A 638 -4.88 35.64 3.91
C TRP A 638 -5.37 36.62 4.97
N LEU A 639 -6.08 36.16 6.01
CA LEU A 639 -6.53 37.02 7.11
C LEU A 639 -5.39 37.79 7.80
N ARG A 640 -4.18 37.23 7.82
CA ARG A 640 -2.99 37.86 8.42
C ARG A 640 -2.26 38.81 7.48
N GLU A 641 -2.39 38.64 6.17
CA GLU A 641 -1.65 39.40 5.15
C GLU A 641 -2.55 40.32 4.28
N ARG A 642 -3.87 40.27 4.44
CA ARG A 642 -4.81 41.07 3.63
C ARG A 642 -4.58 42.58 3.75
N ASP A 643 -4.21 43.06 4.94
CA ASP A 643 -3.95 44.47 5.21
C ASP A 643 -2.61 44.93 4.59
N ARG A 644 -1.79 43.98 4.11
CA ARG A 644 -0.55 44.22 3.35
C ARG A 644 -0.74 44.07 1.83
N GLY A 645 -1.98 44.09 1.36
CA GLY A 645 -2.31 44.01 -0.07
C GLY A 645 -2.36 42.59 -0.64
N MET A 646 -2.43 41.55 0.21
CA MET A 646 -2.55 40.18 -0.26
C MET A 646 -3.98 39.85 -0.71
N SER A 647 -4.18 39.66 -2.01
CA SER A 647 -5.47 39.22 -2.56
C SER A 647 -5.75 37.74 -2.27
N LEU A 648 -7.02 37.36 -2.17
CA LEU A 648 -7.42 35.96 -1.98
C LEU A 648 -6.93 35.03 -3.09
N ALA A 649 -6.94 35.49 -4.35
CA ALA A 649 -6.47 34.70 -5.51
C ALA A 649 -4.95 34.38 -5.41
N ARG A 650 -4.13 35.37 -5.06
CA ARG A 650 -2.69 35.15 -4.80
C ARG A 650 -2.49 34.17 -3.65
N THR A 651 -3.26 34.27 -2.57
CA THR A 651 -3.16 33.33 -1.45
C THR A 651 -3.55 31.91 -1.85
N ALA A 652 -4.60 31.74 -2.68
CA ALA A 652 -4.95 30.44 -3.24
C ALA A 652 -3.80 29.88 -4.09
N GLY A 653 -3.17 30.68 -4.96
CA GLY A 653 -1.97 30.27 -5.69
C GLY A 653 -0.82 29.83 -4.79
N LEU A 654 -0.56 30.58 -3.70
CA LEU A 654 0.43 30.21 -2.68
C LEU A 654 0.06 28.89 -1.98
N ALA A 655 -1.22 28.59 -1.77
CA ALA A 655 -1.67 27.34 -1.17
C ALA A 655 -1.31 26.11 -2.00
N HIS A 656 -1.36 26.21 -3.33
CA HIS A 656 -0.96 25.12 -4.22
C HIS A 656 0.55 24.93 -4.19
N LEU A 657 1.31 26.02 -4.22
CA LEU A 657 2.76 25.99 -4.04
C LEU A 657 3.14 25.40 -2.67
N TYR A 658 2.34 25.66 -1.63
CA TYR A 658 2.55 25.15 -0.28
C TYR A 658 2.43 23.63 -0.22
N VAL A 659 1.51 23.00 -0.96
CA VAL A 659 1.44 21.54 -1.07
C VAL A 659 2.73 20.97 -1.67
N GLY A 660 3.25 21.59 -2.73
CA GLY A 660 4.56 21.21 -3.30
C GLY A 660 5.71 21.39 -2.31
N TYR A 661 5.72 22.49 -1.56
CA TYR A 661 6.67 22.73 -0.47
C TYR A 661 6.61 21.64 0.60
N CYS A 662 5.43 21.14 0.96
CA CYS A 662 5.27 20.07 1.94
C CYS A 662 5.92 18.75 1.51
N LEU A 663 6.12 18.49 0.21
CA LEU A 663 6.81 17.27 -0.25
C LEU A 663 8.26 17.20 0.24
N MET A 664 8.91 18.34 0.52
CA MET A 664 10.24 18.36 1.14
C MET A 664 10.25 17.65 2.51
N TRP A 665 9.14 17.69 3.26
CA TRP A 665 9.06 17.00 4.54
C TRP A 665 9.19 15.48 4.39
N TYR A 666 8.83 14.91 3.23
CA TYR A 666 9.06 13.50 2.94
C TYR A 666 10.54 13.19 2.80
N ALA A 667 11.27 14.00 2.01
CA ALA A 667 12.72 13.86 1.86
C ALA A 667 13.45 14.06 3.20
N ALA A 668 13.06 15.09 3.96
CA ALA A 668 13.60 15.35 5.29
C ALA A 668 13.31 14.20 6.26
N GLY A 669 12.11 13.63 6.22
CA GLY A 669 11.69 12.51 7.07
C GLY A 669 12.47 11.23 6.80
N TRP A 670 12.58 10.81 5.53
CA TRP A 670 13.37 9.62 5.18
C TRP A 670 14.86 9.79 5.48
N TRP A 671 15.41 10.99 5.29
CA TRP A 671 16.77 11.28 5.72
C TRP A 671 16.92 11.20 7.25
N ALA A 672 15.98 11.76 8.01
CA ALA A 672 15.97 11.67 9.46
C ALA A 672 15.90 10.22 9.97
N VAL A 673 15.07 9.37 9.35
CA VAL A 673 15.00 7.93 9.66
C VAL A 673 16.36 7.27 9.42
N GLY A 674 16.98 7.50 8.27
CA GLY A 674 18.31 6.96 7.97
C GLY A 674 19.39 7.41 8.97
N ARG A 675 19.32 8.66 9.45
CA ARG A 675 20.22 9.17 10.50
C ARG A 675 19.96 8.51 11.86
N THR A 676 18.69 8.36 12.24
CA THR A 676 18.29 7.70 13.49
C THR A 676 18.75 6.24 13.53
N LEU A 677 18.54 5.49 12.44
CA LEU A 677 18.99 4.11 12.31
C LEU A 677 20.51 3.98 12.40
N ARG A 678 21.25 4.96 11.88
CA ARG A 678 22.73 5.05 11.99
C ARG A 678 23.23 5.69 13.29
N ARG A 679 22.34 5.96 14.26
CA ARG A 679 22.64 6.62 15.54
C ARG A 679 23.39 7.96 15.41
N ARG A 680 23.21 8.67 14.29
CA ARG A 680 23.85 9.98 14.04
C ARG A 680 23.01 11.09 14.68
N THR A 681 23.46 11.62 15.81
CA THR A 681 22.77 12.69 16.56
C THR A 681 23.44 14.06 16.40
N ASN A 682 24.45 14.16 15.55
CA ASN A 682 25.28 15.35 15.37
C ASN A 682 24.41 16.55 14.95
N TRP A 683 24.55 17.67 15.66
CA TRP A 683 23.92 18.94 15.33
C TRP A 683 24.76 19.68 14.28
N SER A 684 24.11 20.24 13.25
CA SER A 684 24.78 21.06 12.22
C SER A 684 24.09 22.42 12.13
N LYS A 685 24.83 23.51 12.34
CA LYS A 685 24.32 24.88 12.25
C LYS A 685 23.83 25.20 10.83
N THR A 686 22.84 26.09 10.74
CA THR A 686 22.44 26.73 9.48
C THR A 686 23.06 28.12 9.40
N ASP A 687 23.84 28.41 8.37
CA ASP A 687 24.45 29.74 8.17
C ASP A 687 23.40 30.83 7.96
N ARG A 688 23.72 32.05 8.42
CA ARG A 688 22.84 33.22 8.33
C ARG A 688 23.20 34.13 7.16
N VAL A 689 22.19 34.84 6.66
CA VAL A 689 22.35 35.91 5.68
C VAL A 689 22.66 37.21 6.44
N ALA A 690 23.63 37.98 5.94
CA ALA A 690 23.98 39.27 6.53
C ALA A 690 22.79 40.24 6.48
N GLU A 691 22.54 40.97 7.57
CA GLU A 691 21.55 42.04 7.61
C GLU A 691 22.21 43.39 7.33
N ALA A 692 21.51 44.28 6.64
CA ALA A 692 21.96 45.67 6.55
C ALA A 692 22.07 46.28 7.97
N PRO A 693 23.07 47.12 8.25
CA PRO A 693 23.16 47.84 9.52
C PRO A 693 21.87 48.61 9.77
N LEU A 694 21.34 48.55 10.99
CA LEU A 694 20.28 49.48 11.38
C LEU A 694 20.87 50.88 11.33
N VAL A 695 20.32 51.75 10.47
CA VAL A 695 20.66 53.19 10.46
C VAL A 695 20.45 53.70 11.88
N ALA A 696 21.48 54.30 12.45
CA ALA A 696 21.40 54.90 13.78
C ALA A 696 20.29 55.96 13.74
N LEU A 697 19.18 55.70 14.42
CA LEU A 697 18.28 56.76 14.82
C LEU A 697 19.06 57.58 15.83
N GLU A 698 19.69 58.65 15.36
CA GLU A 698 20.27 59.67 16.22
C GLU A 698 19.21 60.08 17.25
N ARG A 699 19.53 59.92 18.53
CA ARG A 699 18.75 60.50 19.62
C ARG A 699 19.02 62.01 19.60
N GLY A 700 18.28 62.73 18.76
CA GLY A 700 18.13 64.18 18.86
C GLY A 700 16.98 64.53 19.82
N PRO A 701 17.11 65.56 20.66
CA PRO A 701 16.03 65.98 21.54
C PRO A 701 14.95 66.72 20.73
N ASP A 702 13.69 66.40 21.00
CA ASP A 702 12.47 67.09 20.56
C ASP A 702 12.37 67.61 19.12
N SER A 703 11.61 66.89 18.29
CA SER A 703 10.56 67.50 17.45
C SER A 703 9.63 66.44 16.82
N SER A 704 8.42 66.40 17.36
CA SER A 704 7.13 66.38 16.63
C SER A 704 7.01 65.67 15.26
N ARG A 705 6.05 64.73 15.24
CA ARG A 705 4.89 64.67 14.33
C ARG A 705 5.07 65.22 12.90
N ALA A 706 4.72 64.35 11.94
CA ALA A 706 4.45 64.57 10.52
C ALA A 706 5.66 64.44 9.57
N ARG A 707 5.71 63.30 8.86
CA ARG A 707 6.26 63.13 7.49
C ARG A 707 6.10 61.67 7.02
N PHE A 708 4.86 61.21 6.89
CA PHE A 708 4.49 60.06 6.03
C PHE A 708 3.08 60.29 5.49
N ALA A 709 2.91 61.40 4.77
CA ALA A 709 1.76 61.65 3.93
C ALA A 709 2.18 62.65 2.85
N GLN A 710 2.62 62.15 1.69
CA GLN A 710 2.57 62.85 0.40
C GLN A 710 3.02 61.88 -0.71
N ASN A 711 2.03 61.21 -1.31
CA ASN A 711 1.81 61.12 -2.75
C ASN A 711 0.99 59.87 -3.08
N GLY A 712 -0.27 60.10 -3.47
CA GLY A 712 -1.20 59.06 -3.93
C GLY A 712 -2.66 59.48 -3.83
N ASP A 713 -2.96 60.71 -4.25
CA ASP A 713 -4.31 61.28 -4.22
C ASP A 713 -5.13 60.75 -5.41
N ARG A 714 -6.25 60.07 -5.13
CA ARG A 714 -7.43 59.96 -6.01
C ARG A 714 -8.64 59.42 -5.23
N ARG A 715 -9.39 60.39 -4.68
CA ARG A 715 -10.84 60.42 -4.39
C ARG A 715 -11.51 59.13 -3.87
N LEU A 716 -11.82 59.12 -2.57
CA LEU A 716 -12.97 58.40 -2.00
C LEU A 716 -13.74 59.37 -1.09
N ALA A 717 -14.99 59.63 -1.46
CA ALA A 717 -15.92 60.44 -0.70
C ALA A 717 -16.28 59.75 0.63
N VAL A 718 -16.31 60.55 1.69
CA VAL A 718 -16.76 60.18 3.03
C VAL A 718 -18.28 59.99 3.01
N ILE A 719 -18.77 58.80 3.36
CA ILE A 719 -20.17 58.57 3.72
C ILE A 719 -20.26 58.68 5.25
N PRO A 720 -21.11 59.55 5.83
CA PRO A 720 -21.26 59.64 7.27
C PRO A 720 -22.03 58.44 7.83
N ALA A 721 -21.65 58.01 9.03
CA ALA A 721 -22.35 56.99 9.81
C ALA A 721 -23.79 57.41 10.13
N PRO A 722 -24.78 56.49 10.17
CA PRO A 722 -26.14 56.85 10.56
C PRO A 722 -26.23 57.08 12.07
N ALA A 723 -26.92 58.16 12.44
CA ALA A 723 -27.30 58.51 13.81
C ALA A 723 -28.32 57.51 14.41
N PRO A 724 -28.44 57.41 15.74
CA PRO A 724 -29.36 56.48 16.38
C PRO A 724 -30.79 57.05 16.42
N SER A 725 -31.78 56.22 16.13
CA SER A 725 -33.21 56.52 16.32
C SER A 725 -33.82 55.69 17.45
N PRO A 726 -34.89 56.19 18.12
CA PRO A 726 -35.20 55.88 19.51
C PRO A 726 -36.15 54.69 19.71
N SER A 727 -36.22 54.28 20.97
CA SER A 727 -37.05 53.25 21.61
C SER A 727 -38.53 53.17 21.18
N GLY A 728 -39.09 51.95 21.18
CA GLY A 728 -40.51 51.75 21.51
C GLY A 728 -41.22 50.53 20.91
N ALA A 729 -41.70 49.64 21.80
CA ALA A 729 -42.83 48.69 21.68
C ALA A 729 -42.58 47.23 21.22
N PRO A 730 -43.35 46.26 21.78
CA PRO A 730 -42.88 44.90 22.08
C PRO A 730 -43.34 43.85 21.06
N ARG A 731 -42.57 42.75 20.93
CA ARG A 731 -42.95 41.56 20.15
C ARG A 731 -43.08 40.32 21.07
N PRO A 732 -43.95 39.35 20.72
CA PRO A 732 -44.64 38.47 21.66
C PRO A 732 -43.78 37.27 22.12
N PRO A 733 -44.15 36.57 23.21
CA PRO A 733 -43.37 35.45 23.71
C PRO A 733 -43.67 34.19 22.88
N GLY A 734 -42.66 33.61 22.25
CA GLY A 734 -42.88 32.45 21.37
C GLY A 734 -41.67 31.58 21.10
N ARG A 735 -41.56 30.51 21.89
CA ARG A 735 -40.79 29.27 21.68
C ARG A 735 -39.27 29.33 21.91
N ARG A 736 -38.89 28.90 23.13
CA ARG A 736 -37.58 28.34 23.46
C ARG A 736 -37.20 27.26 22.43
N ARG A 737 -36.24 27.54 21.55
CA ARG A 737 -35.46 26.50 20.88
C ARG A 737 -34.28 26.16 21.79
N ALA A 738 -34.22 24.90 22.21
CA ALA A 738 -33.12 24.33 22.97
C ALA A 738 -31.77 24.56 22.22
N PRO A 739 -30.65 24.73 22.93
CA PRO A 739 -29.39 25.12 22.29
C PRO A 739 -28.81 23.97 21.47
N LEU A 740 -28.45 24.29 20.22
CA LEU A 740 -27.75 23.48 19.21
C LEU A 740 -26.29 23.16 19.60
N GLN A 741 -26.07 22.79 20.85
CA GLN A 741 -24.75 22.68 21.49
C GLN A 741 -24.36 21.22 21.77
N LYS A 742 -25.35 20.30 21.84
CA LYS A 742 -25.11 18.86 21.91
C LYS A 742 -24.68 18.30 20.54
N SER A 743 -25.24 18.81 19.44
CA SER A 743 -25.04 18.25 18.09
C SER A 743 -23.58 18.28 17.60
N VAL A 744 -22.78 19.28 17.94
CA VAL A 744 -21.38 19.36 17.44
C VAL A 744 -20.43 18.42 18.18
N ARG A 745 -20.63 18.16 19.48
CA ARG A 745 -19.84 17.15 20.21
C ARG A 745 -20.29 15.73 19.85
N THR A 746 -21.60 15.53 19.69
CA THR A 746 -22.16 14.22 19.31
C THR A 746 -21.80 13.86 17.88
N VAL A 747 -21.76 14.80 16.93
CA VAL A 747 -21.34 14.52 15.54
C VAL A 747 -19.86 14.18 15.44
N SER A 748 -18.95 14.84 16.19
CA SER A 748 -17.52 14.52 16.14
C SER A 748 -17.18 13.19 16.84
N VAL A 749 -17.86 12.87 17.95
CA VAL A 749 -17.70 11.58 18.64
C VAL A 749 -18.40 10.47 17.86
N ALA A 750 -19.59 10.69 17.29
CA ALA A 750 -20.28 9.72 16.46
C ALA A 750 -19.58 9.48 15.11
N ALA A 751 -18.89 10.49 14.55
CA ALA A 751 -18.05 10.29 13.38
C ALA A 751 -16.78 9.52 13.75
N ALA A 752 -16.08 9.86 14.84
CA ALA A 752 -14.90 9.13 15.29
C ALA A 752 -15.23 7.68 15.71
N VAL A 753 -16.35 7.46 16.40
CA VAL A 753 -16.88 6.14 16.75
C VAL A 753 -17.44 5.42 15.52
N GLY A 754 -18.07 6.13 14.59
CA GLY A 754 -18.56 5.57 13.33
C GLY A 754 -17.43 5.09 12.41
N PHE A 755 -16.32 5.84 12.32
CA PHE A 755 -15.13 5.45 11.57
C PHE A 755 -14.28 4.40 12.30
N ALA A 756 -14.23 4.42 13.64
CA ALA A 756 -13.61 3.37 14.43
C ALA A 756 -14.43 2.06 14.38
N ALA A 757 -15.76 2.15 14.41
CA ALA A 757 -16.67 1.02 14.24
C ALA A 757 -16.68 0.51 12.80
N LEU A 758 -16.49 1.37 11.79
CA LEU A 758 -16.29 0.95 10.40
C LEU A 758 -14.92 0.29 10.23
N GLY A 759 -13.88 0.79 10.89
CA GLY A 759 -12.55 0.18 10.93
C GLY A 759 -12.54 -1.17 11.65
N VAL A 760 -13.24 -1.29 12.77
CA VAL A 760 -13.44 -2.56 13.50
C VAL A 760 -14.37 -3.49 12.72
N ALA A 761 -15.44 -3.00 12.08
CA ALA A 761 -16.30 -3.82 11.24
C ALA A 761 -15.54 -4.34 10.00
N LEU A 762 -14.71 -3.52 9.36
CA LEU A 762 -13.89 -3.94 8.21
C LEU A 762 -12.72 -4.85 8.61
N LEU A 763 -12.17 -4.72 9.82
CA LEU A 763 -11.23 -5.68 10.40
C LEU A 763 -11.93 -6.98 10.87
N SER A 764 -13.19 -6.89 11.30
CA SER A 764 -14.05 -8.03 11.67
C SER A 764 -14.70 -8.73 10.47
N PHE A 765 -14.69 -8.11 9.28
CA PHE A 765 -14.95 -8.79 8.00
C PHE A 765 -13.76 -9.66 7.54
N GLY A 766 -12.68 -9.71 8.33
CA GLY A 766 -11.72 -10.83 8.36
C GLY A 766 -12.18 -12.03 9.19
N GLY A 767 -13.49 -12.12 9.48
CA GLY A 767 -14.12 -13.26 10.13
C GLY A 767 -13.89 -14.52 9.31
N HIS A 768 -13.25 -15.49 9.94
CA HIS A 768 -12.97 -16.82 9.40
C HIS A 768 -14.27 -17.53 9.01
N SER A 769 -14.69 -17.33 7.77
CA SER A 769 -15.64 -18.21 7.11
C SER A 769 -14.82 -19.33 6.50
N ARG A 770 -15.00 -20.58 6.95
CA ARG A 770 -14.46 -21.75 6.25
C ARG A 770 -14.81 -21.61 4.76
N PRO A 771 -13.85 -21.74 3.83
CA PRO A 771 -14.12 -21.50 2.43
C PRO A 771 -15.13 -22.53 1.93
N VAL A 772 -16.35 -22.09 1.63
CA VAL A 772 -17.25 -22.85 0.77
C VAL A 772 -16.60 -22.82 -0.61
N ARG A 773 -16.05 -23.94 -1.07
CA ARG A 773 -15.51 -24.08 -2.42
C ARG A 773 -16.66 -23.84 -3.41
N SER A 774 -16.52 -22.85 -4.29
CA SER A 774 -17.43 -22.69 -5.44
C SER A 774 -17.10 -23.74 -6.50
N ASP A 775 -18.11 -24.46 -6.98
CA ASP A 775 -18.01 -25.46 -8.05
C ASP A 775 -17.71 -24.86 -9.43
N TRP A 776 -17.68 -23.53 -9.52
CA TRP A 776 -17.44 -22.77 -10.75
C TRP A 776 -16.13 -21.98 -10.71
N TYR A 777 -15.56 -21.73 -11.89
CA TYR A 777 -14.44 -20.81 -12.07
C TYR A 777 -14.60 -19.98 -13.34
N GLN A 778 -14.20 -18.71 -13.28
CA GLN A 778 -14.20 -17.81 -14.42
C GLN A 778 -12.97 -18.07 -15.30
N VAL A 779 -13.18 -18.16 -16.61
CA VAL A 779 -12.11 -18.28 -17.61
C VAL A 779 -11.66 -16.90 -18.08
N PHE A 780 -12.60 -16.05 -18.46
CA PHE A 780 -12.37 -14.64 -18.86
C PHE A 780 -13.67 -13.83 -18.70
N SER A 781 -13.59 -12.49 -18.63
CA SER A 781 -14.75 -11.60 -18.40
C SER A 781 -15.02 -10.56 -19.50
N GLY A 782 -14.23 -10.54 -20.58
CA GLY A 782 -14.47 -9.62 -21.70
C GLY A 782 -14.41 -8.15 -21.32
N TYR A 783 -13.46 -7.80 -20.44
CA TYR A 783 -13.29 -6.46 -19.85
C TYR A 783 -14.50 -5.94 -19.05
N GLY A 784 -15.45 -6.82 -18.74
CA GLY A 784 -16.62 -6.53 -17.92
C GLY A 784 -16.58 -7.22 -16.55
N HIS A 785 -17.75 -7.43 -15.96
CA HIS A 785 -17.93 -7.98 -14.62
C HIS A 785 -18.70 -9.31 -14.64
N THR A 786 -18.18 -10.30 -13.91
CA THR A 786 -18.86 -11.57 -13.62
C THR A 786 -19.26 -11.58 -12.15
N SER A 787 -20.54 -11.78 -11.84
CA SER A 787 -21.00 -11.93 -10.45
C SER A 787 -21.55 -13.33 -10.21
N LEU A 788 -21.11 -13.94 -9.12
CA LEU A 788 -21.64 -15.19 -8.59
C LEU A 788 -22.40 -14.86 -7.29
N THR A 789 -23.72 -15.09 -7.26
CA THR A 789 -24.55 -14.80 -6.09
C THR A 789 -25.33 -16.04 -5.66
N GLY A 790 -25.54 -16.24 -4.36
CA GLY A 790 -26.22 -17.42 -3.81
C GLY A 790 -25.28 -18.57 -3.42
N SER A 791 -25.85 -19.66 -2.92
CA SER A 791 -25.13 -20.87 -2.50
C SER A 791 -25.95 -22.12 -2.77
N GLY A 792 -25.31 -23.21 -3.22
CA GLY A 792 -26.01 -24.46 -3.54
C GLY A 792 -26.89 -24.34 -4.81
N PRO A 793 -28.07 -24.98 -4.87
CA PRO A 793 -28.94 -24.97 -6.06
C PRO A 793 -29.51 -23.58 -6.42
N SER A 794 -29.46 -22.60 -5.52
CA SER A 794 -29.89 -21.21 -5.78
C SER A 794 -28.76 -20.31 -6.29
N GLN A 795 -27.73 -20.89 -6.93
CA GLN A 795 -26.59 -20.15 -7.44
C GLN A 795 -26.93 -19.47 -8.76
N ALA A 796 -26.60 -18.19 -8.84
CA ALA A 796 -26.80 -17.37 -10.02
C ALA A 796 -25.48 -16.82 -10.55
N ILE A 797 -25.28 -16.90 -11.86
CA ILE A 797 -24.11 -16.41 -12.58
C ILE A 797 -24.56 -15.27 -13.48
N THR A 798 -24.04 -14.06 -13.30
CA THR A 798 -24.31 -12.94 -14.22
C THR A 798 -23.03 -12.59 -14.95
N LEU A 799 -23.09 -12.59 -16.28
CA LEU A 799 -22.02 -12.20 -17.20
C LEU A 799 -22.40 -10.86 -17.80
N SER A 800 -21.59 -9.83 -17.55
CA SER A 800 -21.75 -8.50 -18.14
C SER A 800 -20.44 -8.10 -18.80
N VAL A 801 -20.32 -8.27 -20.12
CA VAL A 801 -19.12 -7.90 -20.89
C VAL A 801 -19.06 -6.40 -21.18
N ALA A 802 -17.90 -5.90 -21.61
CA ALA A 802 -17.75 -4.52 -22.05
C ALA A 802 -18.50 -4.23 -23.35
N THR A 803 -18.98 -3.00 -23.51
CA THR A 803 -19.64 -2.56 -24.75
C THR A 803 -18.63 -2.45 -25.89
N THR A 804 -18.90 -3.11 -27.02
CA THR A 804 -18.09 -2.96 -28.23
C THR A 804 -18.30 -1.58 -28.88
N GLN A 805 -17.22 -0.99 -29.41
CA GLN A 805 -17.24 0.30 -30.11
C GLN A 805 -16.95 0.18 -31.62
N SER A 806 -16.71 -1.04 -32.11
CA SER A 806 -16.32 -1.29 -33.51
C SER A 806 -16.98 -2.57 -34.06
N PRO A 807 -17.38 -2.60 -35.35
CA PRO A 807 -18.00 -3.77 -35.96
C PRO A 807 -17.10 -5.02 -35.96
N ARG A 808 -15.78 -4.86 -35.86
CA ARG A 808 -14.81 -5.96 -35.90
C ARG A 808 -14.35 -6.46 -34.52
N VAL A 809 -14.86 -5.85 -33.45
CA VAL A 809 -14.47 -6.18 -32.08
C VAL A 809 -15.66 -6.80 -31.36
N THR A 810 -15.39 -7.89 -30.64
CA THR A 810 -16.35 -8.59 -29.79
C THR A 810 -15.75 -8.74 -28.38
N HIS A 811 -16.59 -8.64 -27.36
CA HIS A 811 -16.21 -8.92 -25.98
C HIS A 811 -17.02 -10.09 -25.44
N ALA A 812 -16.33 -11.04 -24.82
CA ALA A 812 -16.95 -12.26 -24.34
C ALA A 812 -16.57 -12.58 -22.89
N ALA A 813 -17.46 -13.25 -22.15
CA ALA A 813 -17.21 -13.80 -20.82
C ALA A 813 -17.55 -15.29 -20.76
N LEU A 814 -16.79 -16.06 -19.98
CA LEU A 814 -16.97 -17.50 -19.82
C LEU A 814 -16.76 -17.94 -18.38
N VAL A 815 -17.69 -18.75 -17.87
CA VAL A 815 -17.60 -19.43 -16.57
C VAL A 815 -17.83 -20.93 -16.75
N LEU A 816 -16.97 -21.75 -16.16
CA LEU A 816 -16.98 -23.21 -16.31
C LEU A 816 -17.08 -23.93 -14.96
N SER A 817 -17.63 -25.13 -14.98
CA SER A 817 -17.61 -26.10 -13.88
C SER A 817 -16.20 -26.61 -13.64
N ARG A 818 -15.85 -26.85 -12.37
CA ARG A 818 -14.60 -27.52 -12.00
C ARG A 818 -14.62 -29.02 -12.32
N THR A 819 -15.81 -29.59 -12.40
CA THR A 819 -16.03 -31.00 -12.75
C THR A 819 -16.16 -31.16 -14.27
N TRP A 820 -15.56 -32.23 -14.79
CA TRP A 820 -15.74 -32.66 -16.18
C TRP A 820 -16.83 -33.72 -16.24
N TYR A 821 -17.69 -33.62 -17.26
CA TYR A 821 -18.81 -34.53 -17.46
C TYR A 821 -18.61 -35.35 -18.72
N GLN A 822 -19.05 -36.61 -18.71
CA GLN A 822 -19.18 -37.47 -19.89
C GLN A 822 -20.63 -37.47 -20.34
N ASP A 823 -21.39 -38.52 -20.05
CA ASP A 823 -22.84 -38.50 -20.25
C ASP A 823 -23.50 -37.71 -19.12
N PHE A 824 -24.41 -36.79 -19.44
CA PHE A 824 -25.05 -35.93 -18.45
C PHE A 824 -26.44 -35.44 -18.86
N VAL A 825 -27.19 -35.02 -17.85
CA VAL A 825 -28.39 -34.19 -17.96
C VAL A 825 -28.10 -32.86 -17.28
N ALA A 826 -28.34 -31.76 -17.97
CA ALA A 826 -28.15 -30.41 -17.44
C ALA A 826 -29.36 -29.52 -17.72
N GLY A 827 -29.58 -28.56 -16.82
CA GLY A 827 -30.55 -27.50 -17.02
C GLY A 827 -30.04 -26.18 -16.47
N ALA A 828 -30.52 -25.09 -17.07
CA ALA A 828 -30.24 -23.73 -16.63
C ALA A 828 -31.38 -22.80 -17.03
N GLN A 829 -31.63 -21.78 -16.22
CA GLN A 829 -32.46 -20.64 -16.62
C GLN A 829 -31.55 -19.56 -17.18
N VAL A 830 -31.85 -19.05 -18.37
CA VAL A 830 -31.05 -18.06 -19.09
C VAL A 830 -31.91 -16.82 -19.31
N ARG A 831 -31.45 -15.66 -18.85
CA ARG A 831 -32.04 -14.36 -19.13
C ARG A 831 -31.00 -13.46 -19.77
N THR A 832 -31.13 -13.21 -21.07
CA THR A 832 -30.35 -12.15 -21.74
C THR A 832 -31.00 -10.82 -21.40
N THR A 833 -30.38 -10.03 -20.53
CA THR A 833 -30.91 -8.74 -20.08
C THR A 833 -30.79 -7.67 -21.16
N ARG A 834 -29.67 -7.67 -21.90
CA ARG A 834 -29.39 -6.62 -22.89
C ARG A 834 -28.33 -7.06 -23.90
N GLN A 835 -28.53 -6.75 -25.18
CA GLN A 835 -27.48 -6.80 -26.21
C GLN A 835 -26.72 -5.48 -26.23
N LEU A 836 -25.41 -5.49 -26.42
CA LEU A 836 -24.55 -4.33 -26.20
C LEU A 836 -24.07 -3.67 -27.50
N ARG A 837 -24.15 -4.33 -28.64
CA ARG A 837 -23.72 -3.78 -29.93
C ARG A 837 -24.71 -2.72 -30.44
N HIS A 838 -24.33 -1.46 -30.34
CA HIS A 838 -25.13 -0.33 -30.81
C HIS A 838 -24.24 0.79 -31.39
N GLY A 839 -24.85 1.70 -32.15
CA GLY A 839 -24.16 2.88 -32.68
C GLY A 839 -23.04 2.53 -33.65
N ALA A 840 -21.83 3.05 -33.40
CA ALA A 840 -20.66 2.84 -34.26
C ALA A 840 -20.23 1.37 -34.40
N ALA A 841 -20.64 0.49 -33.47
CA ALA A 841 -20.35 -0.93 -33.52
C ALA A 841 -21.32 -1.76 -34.39
N GLY A 842 -22.37 -1.13 -34.93
CA GLY A 842 -23.41 -1.78 -35.73
C GLY A 842 -24.67 -2.12 -34.94
N THR A 843 -25.55 -2.90 -35.57
CA THR A 843 -26.77 -3.47 -34.96
C THR A 843 -26.45 -4.79 -34.26
N PRO A 844 -27.15 -5.15 -33.17
CA PRO A 844 -26.95 -6.43 -32.49
C PRO A 844 -27.14 -7.62 -33.42
N ASN A 845 -26.29 -8.63 -33.26
CA ASN A 845 -26.47 -9.90 -33.95
C ASN A 845 -27.43 -10.82 -33.16
N PRO A 846 -28.16 -11.73 -33.81
CA PRO A 846 -29.09 -12.64 -33.12
C PRO A 846 -28.45 -13.50 -32.04
N TRP A 847 -27.18 -13.90 -32.21
CA TRP A 847 -26.42 -14.74 -31.29
C TRP A 847 -25.79 -13.97 -30.12
N GLU A 848 -25.90 -12.65 -30.06
CA GLU A 848 -25.40 -11.84 -28.93
C GLU A 848 -26.34 -11.97 -27.73
N VAL A 849 -26.37 -13.17 -27.14
CA VAL A 849 -27.22 -13.63 -26.05
C VAL A 849 -26.41 -14.42 -25.02
N GLY A 850 -27.05 -14.89 -23.96
CA GLY A 850 -26.47 -15.90 -23.06
C GLY A 850 -26.46 -17.29 -23.69
N TRP A 851 -25.30 -17.96 -23.65
CA TRP A 851 -25.08 -19.28 -24.25
C TRP A 851 -24.88 -20.32 -23.14
N VAL A 852 -25.45 -21.51 -23.36
CA VAL A 852 -25.10 -22.70 -22.56
C VAL A 852 -24.04 -23.48 -23.34
N VAL A 853 -22.89 -23.73 -22.72
CA VAL A 853 -21.76 -24.43 -23.35
C VAL A 853 -21.42 -25.71 -22.60
N TRP A 854 -21.09 -26.78 -23.33
CA TRP A 854 -20.72 -28.05 -22.71
C TRP A 854 -19.69 -28.82 -23.51
N HIS A 855 -19.10 -29.82 -22.86
CA HIS A 855 -17.87 -30.47 -23.30
C HIS A 855 -16.77 -29.48 -23.69
N TYR A 856 -16.72 -28.35 -22.97
CA TYR A 856 -15.72 -27.34 -23.17
C TYR A 856 -14.36 -27.89 -22.75
N SER A 857 -13.48 -28.02 -23.73
CA SER A 857 -12.09 -28.47 -23.55
C SER A 857 -11.09 -27.41 -23.98
N SER A 858 -11.49 -26.51 -24.88
CA SER A 858 -10.70 -25.36 -25.34
C SER A 858 -11.61 -24.32 -26.02
N PRO A 859 -11.13 -23.09 -26.29
CA PRO A 859 -11.88 -22.08 -27.06
C PRO A 859 -12.24 -22.51 -28.49
N GLN A 860 -11.68 -23.62 -28.97
CA GLN A 860 -11.94 -24.15 -30.30
C GLN A 860 -12.80 -25.42 -30.25
N ARG A 861 -13.12 -25.94 -29.06
CA ARG A 861 -13.76 -27.26 -28.90
C ARG A 861 -14.77 -27.25 -27.76
N PHE A 862 -16.02 -27.04 -28.13
CA PHE A 862 -17.19 -27.13 -27.27
C PHE A 862 -18.46 -27.23 -28.11
N TYR A 863 -19.56 -27.66 -27.50
CA TYR A 863 -20.89 -27.45 -28.03
C TYR A 863 -21.53 -26.23 -27.37
N ALA A 864 -22.41 -25.56 -28.10
CA ALA A 864 -23.17 -24.42 -27.60
C ALA A 864 -24.63 -24.49 -28.04
N LEU A 865 -25.51 -23.97 -27.18
CA LEU A 865 -26.90 -23.70 -27.50
C LEU A 865 -27.17 -22.22 -27.24
N THR A 866 -27.72 -21.53 -28.25
CA THR A 866 -28.20 -20.16 -28.16
C THR A 866 -29.72 -20.13 -28.33
N LEU A 867 -30.38 -19.37 -27.46
CA LEU A 867 -31.80 -19.03 -27.56
C LEU A 867 -31.88 -17.58 -28.04
N GLU A 868 -32.26 -17.39 -29.30
CA GLU A 868 -32.11 -16.13 -30.03
C GLU A 868 -33.46 -15.45 -30.27
N PRO A 869 -33.49 -14.11 -30.44
CA PRO A 869 -34.71 -13.40 -30.80
C PRO A 869 -35.33 -13.89 -32.12
N THR A 870 -34.53 -14.47 -33.00
CA THR A 870 -34.95 -14.97 -34.31
C THR A 870 -35.15 -16.49 -34.38
N GLY A 871 -34.94 -17.21 -33.27
CA GLY A 871 -35.01 -18.68 -33.26
C GLY A 871 -34.06 -19.31 -32.24
N TRP A 872 -33.43 -20.40 -32.60
CA TRP A 872 -32.42 -21.06 -31.77
C TRP A 872 -31.37 -21.74 -32.64
N LEU A 873 -30.16 -21.90 -32.11
CA LEU A 873 -29.05 -22.55 -32.78
C LEU A 873 -28.31 -23.50 -31.83
N LEU A 874 -28.18 -24.74 -32.25
CA LEU A 874 -27.26 -25.73 -31.71
C LEU A 874 -26.01 -25.73 -32.59
N SER A 875 -24.88 -25.32 -32.03
CA SER A 875 -23.60 -25.26 -32.74
C SER A 875 -22.49 -26.04 -32.03
N LYS A 876 -21.43 -26.28 -32.79
CA LYS A 876 -20.21 -26.95 -32.34
C LYS A 876 -19.03 -26.13 -32.81
N GLN A 877 -18.21 -25.66 -31.87
CA GLN A 877 -16.90 -25.13 -32.20
C GLN A 877 -15.99 -26.32 -32.52
N ASP A 878 -15.57 -26.44 -33.77
CA ASP A 878 -14.70 -27.50 -34.26
C ASP A 878 -13.69 -26.91 -35.27
N PRO A 879 -12.38 -26.88 -34.96
CA PRO A 879 -11.37 -26.21 -35.77
C PRO A 879 -11.21 -26.83 -37.17
N ALA A 880 -11.77 -28.01 -37.40
CA ALA A 880 -11.74 -28.66 -38.69
C ALA A 880 -12.82 -28.18 -39.68
N TYR A 881 -13.68 -27.23 -39.29
CA TYR A 881 -14.60 -26.55 -40.23
C TYR A 881 -14.10 -25.13 -40.56
N PRO A 882 -14.30 -24.65 -41.80
CA PRO A 882 -13.99 -23.26 -42.16
C PRO A 882 -14.70 -22.27 -41.23
N GLY A 883 -13.95 -21.37 -40.61
CA GLY A 883 -14.48 -20.43 -39.60
C GLY A 883 -14.55 -20.99 -38.17
N GLY A 884 -14.26 -22.29 -37.98
CA GLY A 884 -14.14 -22.92 -36.66
C GLY A 884 -15.48 -23.27 -35.99
N GLU A 885 -16.61 -22.84 -36.54
CA GLU A 885 -17.94 -23.15 -36.04
C GLU A 885 -18.74 -23.99 -37.05
N ARG A 886 -19.44 -25.01 -36.54
CA ARG A 886 -20.34 -25.85 -37.30
C ARG A 886 -21.75 -25.74 -36.72
N PHE A 887 -22.70 -25.38 -37.55
CA PHE A 887 -24.12 -25.36 -37.16
C PHE A 887 -24.69 -26.78 -37.27
N LEU A 888 -25.08 -27.36 -36.14
CA LEU A 888 -25.59 -28.73 -36.08
C LEU A 888 -27.08 -28.77 -36.37
N ALA A 889 -27.83 -27.84 -35.76
CA ALA A 889 -29.26 -27.69 -35.98
C ALA A 889 -29.71 -26.26 -35.62
N SER A 890 -30.72 -25.75 -36.30
CA SER A 890 -31.34 -24.46 -35.97
C SER A 890 -32.82 -24.48 -36.30
N GLY A 891 -33.58 -23.54 -35.72
CA GLY A 891 -35.00 -23.37 -36.02
C GLY A 891 -35.44 -21.92 -35.84
N LYS A 892 -36.37 -21.44 -36.68
CA LYS A 892 -36.92 -20.07 -36.60
C LYS A 892 -37.98 -19.88 -35.51
N LEU A 893 -38.54 -20.99 -35.01
CA LEU A 893 -39.53 -21.02 -33.94
C LEU A 893 -39.18 -22.16 -32.96
N PRO A 894 -39.48 -21.98 -31.66
CA PRO A 894 -39.92 -20.74 -31.01
C PRO A 894 -38.84 -19.65 -31.02
N GLN A 895 -39.25 -18.39 -30.83
CA GLN A 895 -38.36 -17.22 -30.70
C GLN A 895 -38.22 -16.82 -29.22
N PHE A 896 -37.05 -16.30 -28.85
CA PHE A 896 -36.70 -16.02 -27.47
C PHE A 896 -36.37 -14.53 -27.28
N PRO A 897 -37.32 -13.71 -26.83
CA PRO A 897 -37.13 -12.26 -26.74
C PRO A 897 -36.14 -11.87 -25.64
N ILE A 898 -35.34 -10.84 -25.91
CA ILE A 898 -34.42 -10.25 -24.92
C ILE A 898 -35.22 -9.70 -23.73
N GLY A 899 -34.70 -9.92 -22.52
CA GLY A 899 -35.30 -9.52 -21.25
C GLY A 899 -36.20 -10.58 -20.61
N ALA A 900 -36.65 -11.58 -21.36
CA ALA A 900 -37.37 -12.73 -20.82
C ALA A 900 -36.40 -13.79 -20.27
N GLU A 901 -36.87 -14.55 -19.28
CA GLU A 901 -36.15 -15.70 -18.74
C GLU A 901 -36.60 -16.96 -19.47
N HIS A 902 -35.65 -17.80 -19.84
CA HIS A 902 -35.89 -19.02 -20.60
C HIS A 902 -35.23 -20.22 -19.96
N ARG A 903 -35.95 -21.33 -19.86
CA ARG A 903 -35.41 -22.58 -19.32
C ARG A 903 -34.82 -23.42 -20.43
N VAL A 904 -33.53 -23.74 -20.31
CA VAL A 904 -32.78 -24.61 -21.21
C VAL A 904 -32.57 -25.99 -20.57
N GLY A 905 -32.71 -27.05 -21.37
CA GLY A 905 -32.30 -28.40 -21.02
C GLY A 905 -31.34 -29.00 -22.04
N VAL A 906 -30.32 -29.69 -21.57
CA VAL A 906 -29.33 -30.40 -22.39
C VAL A 906 -29.17 -31.83 -21.87
N VAL A 907 -29.34 -32.81 -22.74
CA VAL A 907 -29.03 -34.21 -22.45
C VAL A 907 -28.03 -34.69 -23.50
N GLN A 908 -26.88 -35.17 -23.05
CA GLN A 908 -25.93 -35.83 -23.92
C GLN A 908 -25.56 -37.21 -23.39
N SER A 909 -25.70 -38.22 -24.24
CA SER A 909 -25.18 -39.57 -23.99
C SER A 909 -24.43 -40.06 -25.23
N GLY A 910 -23.14 -40.36 -25.06
CA GLY A 910 -22.24 -40.60 -26.16
C GLY A 910 -22.25 -39.43 -27.16
N ASN A 911 -22.63 -39.73 -28.40
CA ASN A 911 -22.74 -38.76 -29.48
C ASN A 911 -24.17 -38.28 -29.76
N GLN A 912 -25.15 -38.67 -28.95
CA GLN A 912 -26.53 -38.20 -29.08
C GLN A 912 -26.76 -37.00 -28.16
N ILE A 913 -27.26 -35.92 -28.75
CA ILE A 913 -27.52 -34.63 -28.09
C ILE A 913 -29.01 -34.33 -28.21
N THR A 914 -29.69 -34.11 -27.09
CA THR A 914 -31.04 -33.58 -27.06
C THR A 914 -31.01 -32.22 -26.37
N VAL A 915 -31.54 -31.20 -27.04
CA VAL A 915 -31.69 -29.85 -26.47
C VAL A 915 -33.17 -29.49 -26.40
N SER A 916 -33.57 -28.85 -25.31
CA SER A 916 -34.93 -28.40 -25.05
C SER A 916 -34.96 -26.97 -24.53
N ALA A 917 -36.06 -26.28 -24.79
CA ALA A 917 -36.38 -25.00 -24.21
C ALA A 917 -37.84 -24.97 -23.75
N GLU A 918 -38.12 -24.36 -22.59
CA GLU A 918 -39.47 -24.32 -21.99
C GLU A 918 -40.14 -25.71 -21.86
N GLY A 919 -39.34 -26.73 -21.56
CA GLY A 919 -39.81 -28.12 -21.44
C GLY A 919 -40.14 -28.81 -22.78
N ARG A 920 -40.01 -28.12 -23.92
CA ARG A 920 -40.23 -28.67 -25.27
C ARG A 920 -38.89 -29.02 -25.92
N VAL A 921 -38.79 -30.21 -26.52
CA VAL A 921 -37.60 -30.61 -27.28
C VAL A 921 -37.48 -29.75 -28.53
N LEU A 922 -36.36 -29.03 -28.66
CA LEU A 922 -36.04 -28.24 -29.84
C LEU A 922 -35.50 -29.16 -30.95
N THR A 923 -34.56 -30.05 -30.60
CA THR A 923 -34.03 -31.05 -31.53
C THR A 923 -33.36 -32.21 -30.81
N LYS A 924 -33.26 -33.34 -31.52
CA LYS A 924 -32.40 -34.48 -31.21
C LYS A 924 -31.39 -34.61 -32.34
N PHE A 925 -30.12 -34.48 -32.02
CA PHE A 925 -29.03 -34.50 -32.99
C PHE A 925 -28.05 -35.64 -32.66
N VAL A 926 -27.55 -36.32 -33.70
CA VAL A 926 -26.52 -37.35 -33.55
C VAL A 926 -25.25 -36.85 -34.23
N ASP A 927 -24.21 -36.58 -33.44
CA ASP A 927 -22.93 -36.12 -33.96
C ASP A 927 -22.10 -37.32 -34.46
N THR A 928 -22.16 -37.56 -35.76
CA THR A 928 -21.39 -38.63 -36.43
C THR A 928 -19.96 -38.21 -36.79
N GLU A 929 -19.59 -36.94 -36.60
CA GLU A 929 -18.33 -36.37 -37.08
C GLU A 929 -17.54 -35.77 -35.91
N ARG A 930 -16.70 -36.62 -35.30
CA ARG A 930 -15.79 -36.29 -34.18
C ARG A 930 -16.53 -35.79 -32.93
N PRO A 931 -17.43 -36.58 -32.33
CA PRO A 931 -18.19 -36.15 -31.17
C PRO A 931 -17.29 -35.83 -29.96
N TYR A 932 -17.63 -34.78 -29.21
CA TYR A 932 -16.96 -34.48 -27.94
C TYR A 932 -17.70 -35.21 -26.83
N LEU A 933 -17.00 -36.13 -26.18
CA LEU A 933 -17.58 -37.06 -25.20
C LEU A 933 -17.21 -36.69 -23.75
N THR A 934 -16.36 -35.68 -23.55
CA THR A 934 -16.00 -35.22 -22.22
C THR A 934 -15.53 -33.76 -22.22
N GLY A 935 -15.82 -33.03 -21.15
CA GLY A 935 -15.34 -31.66 -20.94
C GLY A 935 -16.12 -30.93 -19.84
N GLY A 936 -15.83 -29.64 -19.64
CA GLY A 936 -16.53 -28.80 -18.69
C GLY A 936 -17.92 -28.37 -19.19
N PHE A 937 -18.83 -28.13 -18.26
CA PHE A 937 -20.10 -27.46 -18.50
C PHE A 937 -19.97 -25.98 -18.11
N GLY A 938 -20.65 -25.06 -18.79
CA GLY A 938 -20.52 -23.65 -18.49
C GLY A 938 -21.52 -22.75 -19.16
N VAL A 939 -21.31 -21.47 -18.91
CA VAL A 939 -22.13 -20.38 -19.42
C VAL A 939 -21.24 -19.32 -20.06
N TYR A 940 -21.68 -18.82 -21.20
CA TYR A 940 -20.94 -17.86 -22.02
C TYR A 940 -21.84 -16.70 -22.43
N ALA A 941 -21.27 -15.52 -22.62
CA ALA A 941 -21.97 -14.36 -23.15
C ALA A 941 -21.03 -13.59 -24.05
N GLU A 942 -21.51 -13.20 -25.22
CA GLU A 942 -20.78 -12.37 -26.19
C GLU A 942 -21.60 -11.12 -26.52
N ASP A 943 -20.95 -9.96 -26.43
CA ASP A 943 -21.53 -8.62 -26.61
C ASP A 943 -22.94 -8.46 -25.98
N SER A 944 -23.16 -9.12 -24.84
CA SER A 944 -24.44 -9.16 -24.16
C SER A 944 -24.27 -9.23 -22.64
N VAL A 945 -25.33 -8.85 -21.93
CA VAL A 945 -25.47 -9.05 -20.49
C VAL A 945 -26.45 -10.19 -20.28
N ALA A 946 -25.98 -11.30 -19.71
CA ALA A 946 -26.79 -12.49 -19.48
C ALA A 946 -26.69 -12.95 -18.04
N ARG A 947 -27.83 -13.35 -17.47
CA ARG A 947 -27.94 -13.95 -16.15
C ARG A 947 -28.37 -15.40 -16.29
N PHE A 948 -27.74 -16.26 -15.52
CA PHE A 948 -27.99 -17.69 -15.48
C PHE A 948 -28.37 -18.08 -14.05
N ASP A 949 -29.53 -18.68 -13.87
CA ASP A 949 -30.05 -19.13 -12.57
C ASP A 949 -30.33 -20.65 -12.65
N ASP A 950 -30.48 -21.30 -11.48
CA ASP A 950 -30.93 -22.71 -11.39
C ASP A 950 -30.09 -23.71 -12.22
N ILE A 951 -28.78 -23.48 -12.26
CA ILE A 951 -27.85 -24.30 -13.05
C ILE A 951 -27.60 -25.62 -12.32
N HIS A 952 -27.98 -26.73 -12.95
CA HIS A 952 -27.76 -28.07 -12.43
C HIS A 952 -27.20 -28.99 -13.51
N VAL A 953 -26.23 -29.82 -13.14
CA VAL A 953 -25.59 -30.80 -14.04
C VAL A 953 -25.45 -32.13 -13.29
N GLN A 954 -26.10 -33.17 -13.81
CA GLN A 954 -26.10 -34.51 -13.24
C GLN A 954 -25.47 -35.49 -14.22
N ALA A 955 -24.40 -36.18 -13.80
CA ALA A 955 -23.79 -37.23 -14.61
C ALA A 955 -24.71 -38.45 -14.71
N LEU A 956 -24.80 -39.04 -15.90
CA LEU A 956 -25.52 -40.29 -16.14
C LEU A 956 -24.65 -41.50 -15.75
N PRO A 957 -25.22 -42.59 -15.20
CA PRO A 957 -24.49 -43.81 -14.91
C PRO A 957 -23.90 -44.43 -16.18
N ALA A 958 -22.69 -44.98 -16.09
CA ALA A 958 -22.03 -45.63 -17.23
C ALA A 958 -22.86 -46.85 -17.69
N GLY A 959 -23.48 -46.77 -18.87
CA GLY A 959 -24.19 -47.88 -19.53
C GLY A 959 -25.72 -47.76 -19.63
N SER A 960 -26.36 -46.65 -19.25
CA SER A 960 -27.80 -46.49 -19.48
C SER A 960 -28.08 -45.94 -20.89
N ALA A 961 -28.48 -46.81 -21.82
CA ALA A 961 -29.15 -46.38 -23.03
C ALA A 961 -30.44 -45.61 -22.64
N ALA A 962 -30.66 -44.45 -23.27
CA ALA A 962 -31.76 -43.54 -22.96
C ALA A 962 -33.13 -44.22 -22.99
N ALA A 963 -33.79 -44.32 -21.84
CA ALA A 963 -35.23 -44.56 -21.77
C ALA A 963 -35.94 -43.20 -21.81
N ALA A 964 -36.66 -42.97 -22.91
CA ALA A 964 -37.46 -41.79 -23.14
C ALA A 964 -38.66 -41.70 -22.16
N ASN A 965 -38.73 -40.61 -21.38
CA ASN A 965 -39.95 -39.85 -21.09
C ASN A 965 -39.68 -38.80 -19.98
N PRO A 966 -39.76 -37.49 -20.26
CA PRO A 966 -40.10 -36.52 -19.22
C PRO A 966 -41.64 -36.46 -19.15
N LYS A 967 -42.23 -37.00 -18.08
CA LYS A 967 -43.62 -36.69 -17.70
C LYS A 967 -43.64 -35.41 -16.85
N PRO A 968 -44.77 -34.68 -16.86
CA PRO A 968 -44.87 -33.21 -16.94
C PRO A 968 -44.40 -32.43 -15.71
#